data_AF-A0AAD4LPZ0-F1
#
_entry.id   AF-A0AAD4LPZ0-F1
#
_cell.length_a   1.000
_cell.length_b   1.000
_cell.length_c   1.000
_cell.angle_alpha   90.00
_cell.angle_beta   90.00
_cell.angle_gamma   90.00
#
_symmetry.space_group_name_H-M   'P 1'
#
loop_
_entity.id
_entity.type
_entity.pdbx_description
1 polymer ?
#
loop_
_entity_poly.entity_id
_entity_poly.type
_entity_poly.pdbx_seq_one_letter_code
_entity_poly.pdbx_strand_id
1 'polypeptide(L)'
;MDETESHILHQTPHRVPRIRTVSVPSQPTPRANGFLKPNRRPLSPVGPLLVPTDTYDSYPEILMPVPLRHRALQPSPDTWIRTPSPSSSRAISPSSPVTGVFPRGYHNYSSFGAIMEAEKETPLQEQGLGRRWLRWMHKNGLKHWVVPCTLLASAVVRWCIGLGSYSGQGTPPMFGDYEAQRHWMELTNHLPTRQWYTYDLQYWGLDYPPLTAYHSWLCGKIGSWIDPTWFALDTSRGIETPTSKLFMRSTVILSDYAIYLPAAWLFTRVWHAGRSRRTQNAALLTLLFQPALLLIDFGHFQYNSVMLGFTLLAATSFIKGRDLLGAFLFTLSLGFKQMSLYYAPAIGSYLIGKCLYLGPRDGARLFVRLAVVTAGTFILLFLPFLPPFSPISGVLDPITRIFPFNRGIFEDKVANFWCATNVVVKWKAWASQSALMRLSTLFTFIGFLGAAIAPIRAWLRLKNQDRTGVVPSVMQTVLLLALLNSSMSFFLFSFQVHEKTILLPLLPLTLLLSVAPHDSTTFKLGVLANNVGVFSMWPLLQRDGLSTQYIALTLLWNRLIGYDPFVALSHATYLDILTWMVYLGCALLHLMEIVFRPPARYPDLFPVLNVLLSMPIFFFTWLWSIKSIIEARWTAGGLSVGGPKDKKANSAFPTESPGGVSTALAPVEGVRNRREGRLRVQSLGYTAGKRQTYSRATSVVD
;
A
#
# COMPACT_ATOMS: atom_id res chain seq x y z
N MET A 1 -27.70 61.53 29.90
CA MET A 1 -27.71 61.45 28.42
C MET A 1 -28.19 60.09 27.95
N ASP A 2 -29.47 59.88 27.66
CA ASP A 2 -30.75 60.32 28.26
C ASP A 2 -31.80 59.49 27.51
N GLU A 3 -32.50 58.60 28.22
CA GLU A 3 -33.90 58.76 28.64
C GLU A 3 -34.93 58.44 27.55
N THR A 4 -35.72 57.40 27.87
CA THR A 4 -37.20 57.30 27.74
C THR A 4 -37.81 57.32 26.32
N GLU A 5 -39.07 56.95 26.12
CA GLU A 5 -40.14 56.64 27.08
C GLU A 5 -41.03 55.48 26.64
N SER A 6 -41.77 54.88 27.58
CA SER A 6 -42.80 53.87 27.32
C SER A 6 -44.14 54.35 27.87
N HIS A 7 -45.23 54.04 27.16
CA HIS A 7 -46.58 54.23 27.70
C HIS A 7 -47.51 53.06 27.37
N ILE A 8 -48.45 52.84 28.29
CA ILE A 8 -49.30 51.65 28.44
C ILE A 8 -50.78 52.09 28.30
N LEU A 9 -51.71 51.11 28.33
CA LEU A 9 -53.18 51.23 28.43
C LEU A 9 -53.89 51.22 27.04
N HIS A 10 -55.06 50.58 26.85
CA HIS A 10 -55.91 49.85 27.79
C HIS A 10 -56.87 48.83 27.10
N GLN A 11 -57.37 47.87 27.90
CA GLN A 11 -58.69 47.21 27.85
C GLN A 11 -59.11 46.30 26.67
N THR A 12 -59.39 45.04 27.03
CA THR A 12 -60.34 44.09 26.44
C THR A 12 -61.75 44.30 27.11
N PRO A 13 -62.85 43.49 26.96
CA PRO A 13 -62.98 42.18 26.30
C PRO A 13 -64.34 41.81 25.61
N HIS A 14 -64.37 40.59 25.04
CA HIS A 14 -65.50 39.63 24.88
C HIS A 14 -66.88 40.02 24.27
N ARG A 15 -67.35 39.17 23.35
CA ARG A 15 -68.64 38.46 23.49
C ARG A 15 -68.70 37.10 22.76
N VAL A 16 -69.63 36.24 23.17
CA VAL A 16 -69.77 34.82 22.77
C VAL A 16 -71.26 34.42 22.69
N PRO A 17 -71.65 33.50 21.79
CA PRO A 17 -72.70 32.49 22.04
C PRO A 17 -72.14 31.05 21.82
N ARG A 18 -72.23 30.10 22.77
CA ARG A 18 -73.39 29.32 23.28
C ARG A 18 -73.86 28.16 22.36
N ILE A 19 -74.28 26.96 22.81
CA ILE A 19 -74.03 26.15 24.05
C ILE A 19 -74.65 24.72 23.89
N ARG A 20 -74.08 23.69 24.56
CA ARG A 20 -74.68 22.41 25.11
C ARG A 20 -73.60 21.31 25.23
N THR A 21 -73.28 20.56 26.31
CA THR A 21 -73.64 20.40 27.75
C THR A 21 -74.63 19.28 28.21
N VAL A 22 -74.13 18.03 28.36
CA VAL A 22 -74.64 16.93 29.25
C VAL A 22 -73.41 16.06 29.66
N SER A 23 -72.75 16.21 30.83
CA SER A 23 -72.95 15.59 32.18
C SER A 23 -72.88 14.03 32.25
N VAL A 24 -72.03 13.30 33.03
CA VAL A 24 -71.39 13.45 34.40
C VAL A 24 -72.41 13.20 35.54
N PRO A 25 -72.15 12.48 36.69
CA PRO A 25 -70.92 12.23 37.51
C PRO A 25 -70.53 10.72 37.65
N SER A 26 -69.91 10.09 38.70
CA SER A 26 -69.48 10.40 40.11
C SER A 26 -68.42 9.38 40.68
N GLN A 27 -67.85 9.65 41.88
CA GLN A 27 -67.12 8.69 42.78
C GLN A 27 -67.95 8.34 44.05
N PRO A 28 -67.60 7.33 44.91
CA PRO A 28 -66.76 7.58 46.11
C PRO A 28 -65.96 6.34 46.66
N THR A 29 -65.46 6.41 47.91
CA THR A 29 -64.77 5.35 48.74
C THR A 29 -65.14 5.58 50.25
N PRO A 30 -64.55 4.97 51.35
CA PRO A 30 -63.51 3.91 51.54
C PRO A 30 -63.83 2.88 52.69
N ARG A 31 -62.78 2.21 53.27
CA ARG A 31 -62.73 1.41 54.55
C ARG A 31 -63.38 -0.01 54.55
N ALA A 32 -63.11 -0.96 55.48
CA ALA A 32 -61.94 -1.31 56.35
C ALA A 32 -62.18 -2.67 57.11
N ASN A 33 -61.16 -3.17 57.85
CA ASN A 33 -61.15 -4.30 58.82
C ASN A 33 -61.19 -5.76 58.27
N GLY A 34 -60.61 -6.78 58.93
CA GLY A 34 -59.68 -6.78 60.09
C GLY A 34 -59.37 -8.18 60.72
N PHE A 35 -58.21 -8.28 61.41
CA PHE A 35 -57.78 -9.27 62.44
C PHE A 35 -57.66 -10.79 62.15
N LEU A 36 -56.45 -11.36 62.38
CA LEU A 36 -56.13 -12.15 63.60
C LEU A 36 -54.62 -12.55 63.72
N LYS A 37 -54.18 -12.76 64.98
CA LYS A 37 -52.85 -13.21 65.51
C LYS A 37 -53.09 -13.56 67.02
N PRO A 38 -52.21 -14.25 67.81
CA PRO A 38 -50.76 -14.00 67.92
C PRO A 38 -49.89 -15.23 68.39
N ASN A 39 -48.75 -14.93 69.06
CA ASN A 39 -47.66 -15.79 69.59
C ASN A 39 -46.54 -16.07 68.54
N ARG A 40 -45.24 -16.24 68.91
CA ARG A 40 -44.51 -16.00 70.18
C ARG A 40 -43.04 -15.56 69.91
N ARG A 41 -42.13 -15.68 70.89
CA ARG A 41 -40.68 -15.39 70.88
C ARG A 41 -39.96 -16.35 71.89
N PRO A 42 -38.62 -16.35 72.15
CA PRO A 42 -37.49 -15.59 71.53
C PRO A 42 -36.17 -16.38 71.23
N LEU A 43 -35.24 -15.72 70.52
CA LEU A 43 -33.74 -15.76 70.62
C LEU A 43 -32.92 -17.08 70.61
N SER A 44 -32.23 -17.33 69.48
CA SER A 44 -30.75 -17.46 69.23
C SER A 44 -29.77 -17.91 70.34
N PRO A 45 -28.58 -18.54 70.04
CA PRO A 45 -27.77 -18.33 68.82
C PRO A 45 -26.96 -19.53 68.24
N VAL A 46 -26.14 -19.22 67.22
CA VAL A 46 -25.03 -20.00 66.58
C VAL A 46 -25.38 -21.11 65.57
N GLY A 47 -25.05 -20.84 64.31
CA GLY A 47 -25.01 -21.78 63.18
C GLY A 47 -24.70 -21.00 61.88
N PRO A 48 -23.62 -21.29 61.13
CA PRO A 48 -23.18 -20.44 60.03
C PRO A 48 -23.76 -20.85 58.67
N LEU A 49 -24.13 -19.88 57.83
CA LEU A 49 -24.15 -19.96 56.36
C LEU A 49 -24.34 -18.56 55.77
N LEU A 50 -23.40 -18.11 54.93
CA LEU A 50 -23.51 -16.86 54.16
C LEU A 50 -23.78 -17.19 52.69
N VAL A 51 -24.65 -16.40 52.05
CA VAL A 51 -25.09 -16.60 50.67
C VAL A 51 -24.13 -15.90 49.69
N PRO A 52 -23.69 -16.56 48.60
CA PRO A 52 -22.93 -15.90 47.53
C PRO A 52 -23.79 -14.88 46.76
N THR A 53 -23.18 -13.78 46.32
CA THR A 53 -23.84 -12.73 45.52
C THR A 53 -23.44 -12.85 44.05
N ASP A 54 -24.30 -13.46 43.23
CA ASP A 54 -24.15 -13.42 41.77
C ASP A 54 -24.80 -12.16 41.20
N THR A 55 -23.97 -11.16 40.91
CA THR A 55 -24.35 -9.98 40.12
C THR A 55 -24.03 -10.25 38.65
N TYR A 56 -25.06 -10.36 37.81
CA TYR A 56 -24.88 -10.49 36.37
C TYR A 56 -24.53 -9.13 35.73
N ASP A 57 -23.25 -8.92 35.45
CA ASP A 57 -22.78 -7.76 34.67
C ASP A 57 -23.46 -7.70 33.30
N SER A 58 -24.21 -6.64 33.07
CA SER A 58 -25.01 -6.44 31.85
C SER A 58 -24.22 -5.66 30.80
N TYR A 59 -23.40 -6.36 30.03
CA TYR A 59 -22.69 -5.78 28.88
C TYR A 59 -23.64 -5.53 27.70
N PRO A 60 -23.63 -4.33 27.06
CA PRO A 60 -24.48 -4.05 25.91
C PRO A 60 -23.95 -4.73 24.64
N GLU A 61 -24.60 -5.83 24.24
CA GLU A 61 -24.34 -6.51 22.96
C GLU A 61 -24.86 -5.65 21.79
N ILE A 62 -23.95 -5.17 20.93
CA ILE A 62 -24.31 -4.36 19.76
C ILE A 62 -24.87 -5.26 18.65
N LEU A 63 -26.17 -5.52 18.72
CA LEU A 63 -26.92 -6.28 17.71
C LEU A 63 -26.91 -5.54 16.37
N MET A 64 -26.30 -6.14 15.35
CA MET A 64 -26.27 -5.62 13.99
C MET A 64 -27.69 -5.60 13.35
N PRO A 65 -28.12 -4.49 12.71
CA PRO A 65 -29.37 -4.47 11.96
C PRO A 65 -29.32 -5.40 10.73
N VAL A 66 -30.34 -6.26 10.57
CA VAL A 66 -30.51 -7.07 9.36
C VAL A 66 -31.01 -6.16 8.22
N PRO A 67 -30.29 -6.06 7.07
CA PRO A 67 -30.62 -5.09 6.04
C PRO A 67 -31.85 -5.49 5.21
N LEU A 68 -32.99 -4.84 5.46
CA LEU A 68 -34.15 -4.87 4.58
C LEU A 68 -33.88 -4.02 3.33
N ARG A 69 -33.68 -4.66 2.16
CA ARG A 69 -33.57 -3.93 0.88
C ARG A 69 -34.90 -3.29 0.49
N HIS A 70 -34.84 -2.03 0.03
CA HIS A 70 -35.97 -1.32 -0.56
C HIS A 70 -36.54 -2.05 -1.78
N ARG A 71 -37.85 -1.88 -2.02
CA ARG A 71 -38.55 -2.47 -3.17
C ARG A 71 -38.00 -1.88 -4.48
N ALA A 72 -37.75 -2.75 -5.46
CA ALA A 72 -37.36 -2.34 -6.80
C ALA A 72 -38.55 -1.74 -7.58
N LEU A 73 -38.27 -0.75 -8.42
CA LEU A 73 -39.21 -0.24 -9.42
C LEU A 73 -39.36 -1.26 -10.55
N GLN A 74 -40.58 -1.41 -11.07
CA GLN A 74 -40.89 -2.30 -12.19
C GLN A 74 -40.57 -1.62 -13.54
N PRO A 75 -39.87 -2.29 -14.47
CA PRO A 75 -39.92 -1.95 -15.89
C PRO A 75 -41.11 -2.65 -16.57
N SER A 76 -41.86 -1.92 -17.40
CA SER A 76 -42.82 -2.53 -18.34
C SER A 76 -42.10 -3.07 -19.58
N PRO A 77 -42.60 -4.15 -20.21
CA PRO A 77 -42.04 -4.67 -21.47
C PRO A 77 -42.53 -3.86 -22.68
N ASP A 78 -41.67 -3.80 -23.71
CA ASP A 78 -41.96 -3.89 -25.16
C ASP A 78 -41.08 -2.96 -26.01
N THR A 79 -40.08 -3.52 -26.71
CA THR A 79 -40.08 -3.61 -28.19
C THR A 79 -38.80 -4.24 -28.78
N TRP A 80 -39.02 -5.34 -29.48
CA TRP A 80 -38.27 -5.90 -30.62
C TRP A 80 -37.11 -5.12 -31.28
N ILE A 81 -35.95 -5.78 -31.41
CA ILE A 81 -35.20 -5.89 -32.68
C ILE A 81 -34.74 -7.35 -32.85
N ARG A 82 -34.77 -7.88 -34.09
CA ARG A 82 -34.42 -9.28 -34.42
C ARG A 82 -32.92 -9.48 -34.72
N THR A 83 -32.42 -10.69 -34.47
CA THR A 83 -31.19 -11.22 -35.08
C THR A 83 -31.48 -11.93 -36.42
N PRO A 84 -30.46 -12.05 -37.30
CA PRO A 84 -30.39 -13.11 -38.30
C PRO A 84 -29.18 -14.03 -38.07
N SER A 85 -29.38 -15.34 -38.13
CA SER A 85 -28.33 -16.37 -38.20
C SER A 85 -27.96 -16.71 -39.66
N PRO A 86 -26.75 -17.23 -39.94
CA PRO A 86 -26.21 -17.34 -41.30
C PRO A 86 -26.64 -18.63 -42.04
N SER A 87 -26.56 -18.61 -43.38
CA SER A 87 -26.78 -19.79 -44.24
C SER A 87 -25.70 -19.99 -45.32
N SER A 88 -25.14 -21.20 -45.31
CA SER A 88 -24.37 -21.97 -46.31
C SER A 88 -24.23 -21.46 -47.77
N SER A 89 -23.02 -21.51 -48.36
CA SER A 89 -22.57 -22.67 -49.19
C SER A 89 -21.35 -22.43 -50.12
N ARG A 90 -20.47 -23.47 -50.26
CA ARG A 90 -19.45 -23.74 -51.32
C ARG A 90 -18.31 -22.70 -51.53
N ALA A 91 -17.14 -22.99 -52.13
CA ALA A 91 -16.49 -24.21 -52.68
C ALA A 91 -15.00 -24.22 -52.22
N ILE A 92 -14.35 -25.33 -51.81
CA ILE A 92 -13.81 -26.50 -52.57
C ILE A 92 -12.60 -26.20 -53.49
N SER A 93 -11.40 -26.57 -52.97
CA SER A 93 -10.19 -27.07 -53.68
C SER A 93 -9.36 -26.10 -54.56
N PRO A 94 -8.06 -26.41 -54.87
CA PRO A 94 -7.34 -27.68 -54.66
C PRO A 94 -6.06 -27.61 -53.79
N SER A 95 -5.54 -28.81 -53.50
CA SER A 95 -4.32 -29.10 -52.72
C SER A 95 -3.18 -29.64 -53.60
N SER A 96 -1.91 -29.32 -53.28
CA SER A 96 -0.71 -30.12 -53.58
C SER A 96 0.58 -29.43 -53.09
N PRO A 97 1.71 -30.13 -52.89
CA PRO A 97 1.88 -31.47 -52.31
C PRO A 97 2.89 -31.46 -51.12
N VAL A 98 3.00 -32.57 -50.37
CA VAL A 98 4.09 -32.75 -49.38
C VAL A 98 5.29 -33.42 -50.04
N THR A 99 6.43 -32.71 -50.12
CA THR A 99 7.73 -33.29 -50.47
C THR A 99 8.67 -33.19 -49.28
N GLY A 100 8.93 -34.31 -48.60
CA GLY A 100 9.89 -34.37 -47.50
C GLY A 100 11.33 -34.40 -48.00
N VAL A 101 12.13 -33.41 -47.59
CA VAL A 101 13.59 -33.39 -47.79
C VAL A 101 14.26 -32.97 -46.48
N PHE A 102 15.11 -33.83 -45.93
CA PHE A 102 16.01 -33.49 -44.82
C PHE A 102 17.29 -32.83 -45.35
N PRO A 103 17.67 -31.63 -44.88
CA PRO A 103 19.03 -31.14 -44.94
C PRO A 103 19.80 -31.53 -43.67
N ARG A 104 21.08 -31.90 -43.82
CA ARG A 104 22.02 -32.01 -42.69
C ARG A 104 22.27 -30.64 -42.06
N GLY A 105 22.59 -30.62 -40.77
CA GLY A 105 22.85 -29.39 -40.03
C GLY A 105 24.07 -28.60 -40.54
N TYR A 106 23.95 -27.28 -40.52
CA TYR A 106 25.06 -26.33 -40.67
C TYR A 106 24.94 -25.26 -39.57
N HIS A 107 26.06 -24.90 -38.94
CA HIS A 107 26.12 -23.81 -37.98
C HIS A 107 26.08 -22.46 -38.71
N ASN A 108 24.90 -21.87 -38.84
CA ASN A 108 24.76 -20.48 -39.28
C ASN A 108 24.89 -19.53 -38.09
N TYR A 109 25.95 -18.72 -38.08
CA TYR A 109 26.00 -17.51 -37.27
C TYR A 109 24.95 -16.53 -37.82
N SER A 110 23.91 -16.26 -37.03
CA SER A 110 22.90 -15.25 -37.37
C SER A 110 23.57 -13.87 -37.46
N SER A 111 23.38 -13.17 -38.58
CA SER A 111 23.96 -11.85 -38.76
C SER A 111 23.35 -10.84 -37.79
N PHE A 112 24.13 -9.85 -37.38
CA PHE A 112 23.66 -8.80 -36.47
C PHE A 112 22.44 -8.04 -37.03
N GLY A 113 22.35 -7.93 -38.36
CA GLY A 113 21.18 -7.42 -39.07
C GLY A 113 19.92 -8.27 -38.84
N ALA A 114 20.00 -9.60 -39.02
CA ALA A 114 18.87 -10.50 -38.79
C ALA A 114 18.37 -10.47 -37.32
N ILE A 115 19.27 -10.25 -36.36
CA ILE A 115 18.89 -10.06 -34.95
C ILE A 115 18.14 -8.73 -34.76
N MET A 116 18.59 -7.63 -35.39
CA MET A 116 17.89 -6.35 -35.36
C MET A 116 16.57 -6.35 -36.18
N GLU A 117 16.44 -7.18 -37.20
CA GLU A 117 15.18 -7.38 -37.95
C GLU A 117 14.18 -8.18 -37.09
N ALA A 118 14.62 -9.25 -36.43
CA ALA A 118 13.79 -9.99 -35.47
C ALA A 118 13.35 -9.12 -34.27
N GLU A 119 14.19 -8.16 -33.83
CA GLU A 119 13.82 -7.18 -32.80
C GLU A 119 12.80 -6.13 -33.32
N LYS A 120 12.70 -5.88 -34.63
CA LYS A 120 11.62 -5.07 -35.25
C LYS A 120 10.30 -5.84 -35.38
N GLU A 121 10.35 -7.14 -35.70
CA GLU A 121 9.17 -7.95 -36.00
C GLU A 121 8.62 -8.75 -34.81
N THR A 122 8.83 -8.29 -33.58
CA THR A 122 7.96 -8.69 -32.45
C THR A 122 6.58 -8.04 -32.64
N PRO A 123 5.50 -8.83 -32.87
CA PRO A 123 4.20 -8.27 -33.24
C PRO A 123 3.56 -7.47 -32.09
N LEU A 124 2.53 -6.69 -32.44
CA LEU A 124 1.91 -5.61 -31.64
C LEU A 124 1.34 -5.99 -30.24
N GLN A 125 1.46 -7.25 -29.82
CA GLN A 125 0.74 -7.88 -28.72
C GLN A 125 1.27 -7.49 -27.32
N GLU A 126 2.59 -7.36 -27.14
CA GLU A 126 3.24 -7.29 -25.82
C GLU A 126 3.08 -5.98 -25.01
N GLN A 127 2.43 -4.94 -25.54
CA GLN A 127 2.54 -3.59 -24.94
C GLN A 127 1.21 -3.08 -24.39
N GLY A 128 1.13 -3.04 -23.04
CA GLY A 128 0.04 -2.45 -22.26
C GLY A 128 -0.26 -1.00 -22.57
N LEU A 129 -1.46 -0.54 -22.19
CA LEU A 129 -1.99 0.78 -22.53
C LEU A 129 -1.05 1.90 -22.07
N GLY A 130 -0.50 1.82 -20.85
CA GLY A 130 0.48 2.78 -20.34
C GLY A 130 1.78 2.74 -21.15
N ARG A 131 2.30 1.55 -21.47
CA ARG A 131 3.51 1.40 -22.31
C ARG A 131 3.32 1.89 -23.74
N ARG A 132 2.09 1.82 -24.31
CA ARG A 132 1.73 2.38 -25.62
C ARG A 132 1.60 3.90 -25.57
N TRP A 133 0.85 4.45 -24.61
CA TRP A 133 0.73 5.90 -24.41
C TRP A 133 2.10 6.56 -24.21
N LEU A 134 2.98 5.93 -23.42
CA LEU A 134 4.36 6.39 -23.25
C LEU A 134 5.19 6.36 -24.56
N ARG A 135 4.97 5.41 -25.49
CA ARG A 135 5.58 5.48 -26.83
C ARG A 135 5.07 6.68 -27.59
N TRP A 136 3.76 6.88 -27.60
CA TRP A 136 3.11 7.97 -28.34
C TRP A 136 3.57 9.35 -27.83
N MET A 137 3.57 9.57 -26.51
CA MET A 137 4.10 10.79 -25.90
C MET A 137 5.57 11.04 -26.26
N HIS A 138 6.41 10.00 -26.25
CA HIS A 138 7.82 10.14 -26.61
C HIS A 138 8.04 10.38 -28.11
N LYS A 139 7.28 9.72 -29.00
CA LYS A 139 7.38 9.87 -30.46
C LYS A 139 6.97 11.27 -30.93
N ASN A 140 5.97 11.87 -30.29
CA ASN A 140 5.51 13.23 -30.57
C ASN A 140 6.27 14.32 -29.78
N GLY A 141 7.45 14.01 -29.23
CA GLY A 141 8.29 14.98 -28.50
C GLY A 141 7.81 15.37 -27.09
N LEU A 142 6.57 15.03 -26.71
CA LEU A 142 5.89 15.33 -25.44
C LEU A 142 6.49 14.64 -24.18
N LYS A 143 7.76 14.21 -24.23
CA LYS A 143 8.48 13.50 -23.15
C LYS A 143 8.46 14.20 -21.78
N HIS A 144 8.36 15.53 -21.77
CA HIS A 144 8.29 16.34 -20.55
C HIS A 144 6.87 16.35 -19.94
N TRP A 145 5.84 16.38 -20.80
CA TRP A 145 4.43 16.38 -20.40
C TRP A 145 3.96 15.06 -19.78
N VAL A 146 4.69 13.96 -19.98
CA VAL A 146 4.35 12.64 -19.43
C VAL A 146 4.06 12.68 -17.93
N VAL A 147 4.86 13.39 -17.12
CA VAL A 147 4.63 13.43 -15.67
C VAL A 147 3.41 14.31 -15.32
N PRO A 148 3.30 15.58 -15.76
CA PRO A 148 2.07 16.37 -15.59
C PRO A 148 0.79 15.66 -16.02
N CYS A 149 0.75 15.05 -17.21
CA CYS A 149 -0.43 14.32 -17.68
C CYS A 149 -0.72 13.06 -16.85
N THR A 150 0.32 12.37 -16.34
CA THR A 150 0.14 11.23 -15.42
C THR A 150 -0.48 11.68 -14.10
N LEU A 151 -0.04 12.82 -13.55
CA LEU A 151 -0.59 13.40 -12.33
C LEU A 151 -2.03 13.88 -12.55
N LEU A 152 -2.33 14.57 -13.65
CA LEU A 152 -3.69 15.00 -13.97
C LEU A 152 -4.66 13.80 -14.12
N ALA A 153 -4.27 12.76 -14.85
CA ALA A 153 -5.07 11.54 -14.98
C ALA A 153 -5.24 10.81 -13.63
N SER A 154 -4.20 10.80 -12.79
CA SER A 154 -4.23 10.27 -11.42
C SER A 154 -5.25 11.02 -10.55
N ALA A 155 -5.30 12.36 -10.65
CA ALA A 155 -6.25 13.20 -9.92
C ALA A 155 -7.69 12.94 -10.36
N VAL A 156 -7.94 12.93 -11.68
CA VAL A 156 -9.28 12.67 -12.26
C VAL A 156 -9.80 11.30 -11.81
N VAL A 157 -8.97 10.25 -11.87
CA VAL A 157 -9.40 8.91 -11.41
C VAL A 157 -9.73 8.89 -9.92
N ARG A 158 -8.92 9.53 -9.06
CA ARG A 158 -9.24 9.66 -7.62
C ARG A 158 -10.56 10.39 -7.36
N TRP A 159 -10.80 11.47 -8.11
CA TRP A 159 -12.04 12.23 -8.03
C TRP A 159 -13.25 11.39 -8.44
N CYS A 160 -13.17 10.67 -9.55
CA CYS A 160 -14.23 9.77 -10.02
C CYS A 160 -14.56 8.63 -9.04
N ILE A 161 -13.57 8.13 -8.28
CA ILE A 161 -13.82 7.17 -7.19
C ILE A 161 -14.62 7.86 -6.08
N GLY A 162 -14.20 9.07 -5.68
CA GLY A 162 -14.80 9.84 -4.59
C GLY A 162 -16.27 10.24 -4.78
N LEU A 163 -16.77 10.23 -6.02
CA LEU A 163 -18.20 10.38 -6.34
C LEU A 163 -19.06 9.25 -5.74
N GLY A 164 -18.48 8.06 -5.52
CA GLY A 164 -19.15 6.93 -4.89
C GLY A 164 -19.50 7.15 -3.41
N SER A 165 -20.20 6.19 -2.84
CA SER A 165 -20.46 6.08 -1.40
C SER A 165 -19.17 5.85 -0.59
N TYR A 166 -19.27 5.94 0.74
CA TYR A 166 -18.16 5.78 1.70
C TYR A 166 -18.55 4.81 2.82
N SER A 167 -17.57 4.41 3.63
CA SER A 167 -17.77 3.54 4.80
C SER A 167 -18.85 4.09 5.72
N GLY A 168 -20.00 3.39 5.79
CA GLY A 168 -21.13 3.74 6.64
C GLY A 168 -22.03 4.89 6.14
N GLN A 169 -22.03 5.21 4.84
CA GLN A 169 -22.99 6.19 4.30
C GLN A 169 -24.44 5.76 4.57
N GLY A 170 -25.24 6.62 5.20
CA GLY A 170 -26.64 6.36 5.51
C GLY A 170 -26.90 5.27 6.57
N THR A 171 -25.92 4.92 7.42
CA THR A 171 -26.09 3.90 8.48
C THR A 171 -25.96 4.47 9.91
N PRO A 172 -26.93 5.29 10.37
CA PRO A 172 -26.97 5.78 11.74
C PRO A 172 -27.18 4.63 12.76
N PRO A 173 -26.85 4.82 14.05
CA PRO A 173 -26.28 6.04 14.64
C PRO A 173 -24.75 6.15 14.52
N MET A 174 -24.05 5.05 14.22
CA MET A 174 -22.58 5.01 14.26
C MET A 174 -21.89 5.28 12.92
N PHE A 175 -22.55 5.14 11.77
CA PHE A 175 -21.93 5.31 10.44
C PHE A 175 -20.68 4.41 10.27
N GLY A 176 -19.53 4.94 9.85
CA GLY A 176 -18.31 4.17 9.54
C GLY A 176 -17.04 5.01 9.52
N ASP A 177 -15.95 4.48 8.92
CA ASP A 177 -14.61 5.12 8.88
C ASP A 177 -14.65 6.61 8.45
N TYR A 178 -15.56 7.00 7.56
CA TYR A 178 -15.76 8.39 7.14
C TYR A 178 -16.12 9.31 8.32
N GLU A 179 -17.11 8.91 9.11
CA GLU A 179 -17.56 9.64 10.29
C GLU A 179 -16.50 9.62 11.40
N ALA A 180 -15.76 8.51 11.53
CA ALA A 180 -14.62 8.44 12.42
C ALA A 180 -13.57 9.53 12.09
N GLN A 181 -13.20 9.67 10.82
CA GLN A 181 -12.27 10.73 10.41
C GLN A 181 -12.86 12.13 10.63
N ARG A 182 -14.16 12.32 10.37
CA ARG A 182 -14.85 13.62 10.58
C ARG A 182 -14.89 14.00 12.06
N HIS A 183 -15.26 13.08 12.94
CA HIS A 183 -15.29 13.31 14.38
C HIS A 183 -13.88 13.55 14.95
N TRP A 184 -12.83 12.94 14.40
CA TRP A 184 -11.46 13.29 14.76
C TRP A 184 -11.08 14.72 14.37
N MET A 185 -11.62 15.27 13.28
CA MET A 185 -11.44 16.70 12.94
C MET A 185 -12.21 17.60 13.90
N GLU A 186 -13.46 17.26 14.24
CA GLU A 186 -14.30 17.94 15.23
C GLU A 186 -13.63 18.01 16.62
N LEU A 187 -13.31 16.85 17.20
CA LEU A 187 -12.79 16.77 18.58
C LEU A 187 -11.42 17.45 18.71
N THR A 188 -10.54 17.32 17.70
CA THR A 188 -9.22 17.99 17.73
C THR A 188 -9.32 19.50 17.51
N ASN A 189 -10.32 19.96 16.74
CA ASN A 189 -10.57 21.39 16.48
C ASN A 189 -11.06 22.15 17.72
N HIS A 190 -11.85 21.48 18.58
CA HIS A 190 -12.52 22.10 19.74
C HIS A 190 -11.92 21.77 21.11
N LEU A 191 -11.34 20.59 21.32
CA LEU A 191 -10.87 20.14 22.64
C LEU A 191 -9.36 20.39 22.86
N PRO A 192 -8.90 20.62 24.10
CA PRO A 192 -7.49 20.66 24.42
C PRO A 192 -6.82 19.29 24.20
N THR A 193 -5.54 19.27 23.86
CA THR A 193 -4.79 18.05 23.50
C THR A 193 -4.90 16.91 24.51
N ARG A 194 -4.93 17.23 25.81
CA ARG A 194 -5.08 16.28 26.92
C ARG A 194 -6.42 15.50 26.91
N GLN A 195 -7.41 15.95 26.14
CA GLN A 195 -8.71 15.29 26.00
C GLN A 195 -8.87 14.49 24.69
N TRP A 196 -7.95 14.65 23.72
CA TRP A 196 -8.06 14.05 22.39
C TRP A 196 -8.15 12.50 22.40
N TYR A 197 -7.59 11.86 23.42
CA TYR A 197 -7.54 10.40 23.58
C TYR A 197 -8.44 9.86 24.72
N THR A 198 -9.26 10.73 25.34
CA THR A 198 -10.09 10.41 26.52
C THR A 198 -11.55 10.87 26.41
N TYR A 199 -11.86 11.82 25.52
CA TYR A 199 -13.22 12.25 25.21
C TYR A 199 -14.00 11.18 24.41
N ASP A 200 -15.31 11.07 24.70
CA ASP A 200 -16.31 10.13 24.16
C ASP A 200 -15.75 8.88 23.46
N LEU A 201 -15.16 7.99 24.25
CA LEU A 201 -14.50 6.78 23.76
C LEU A 201 -15.44 5.76 23.10
N GLN A 202 -16.76 5.95 23.20
CA GLN A 202 -17.77 5.11 22.56
C GLN A 202 -18.12 5.61 21.14
N TYR A 203 -18.08 6.93 20.91
CA TYR A 203 -18.33 7.52 19.59
C TYR A 203 -17.03 7.84 18.85
N TRP A 204 -16.43 6.83 18.22
CA TRP A 204 -15.22 6.97 17.39
C TRP A 204 -14.03 7.67 18.07
N GLY A 205 -13.74 7.33 19.33
CA GLY A 205 -12.54 7.79 20.03
C GLY A 205 -11.24 7.60 19.21
N LEU A 206 -10.27 8.50 19.43
CA LEU A 206 -9.06 8.62 18.61
C LEU A 206 -8.10 7.43 18.81
N ASP A 207 -8.04 6.52 17.84
CA ASP A 207 -7.26 5.26 17.91
C ASP A 207 -5.89 5.32 17.18
N TYR A 208 -5.54 6.44 16.53
CA TYR A 208 -4.29 6.60 15.77
C TYR A 208 -3.28 7.54 16.47
N PRO A 209 -1.96 7.40 16.24
CA PRO A 209 -0.95 8.19 16.95
C PRO A 209 -0.92 9.68 16.57
N PRO A 210 -0.19 10.53 17.32
CA PRO A 210 -0.39 11.99 17.28
C PRO A 210 -0.26 12.70 15.94
N LEU A 211 0.46 12.15 14.94
CA LEU A 211 0.54 12.80 13.62
C LEU A 211 -0.78 12.70 12.84
N THR A 212 -1.60 11.67 13.08
CA THR A 212 -3.00 11.69 12.62
C THR A 212 -3.78 12.77 13.34
N ALA A 213 -3.60 12.93 14.67
CA ALA A 213 -4.31 13.94 15.44
C ALA A 213 -4.02 15.37 14.93
N TYR A 214 -2.74 15.69 14.69
CA TYR A 214 -2.34 16.98 14.10
C TYR A 214 -2.83 17.15 12.64
N HIS A 215 -2.95 16.06 11.89
CA HIS A 215 -3.50 16.10 10.53
C HIS A 215 -5.01 16.35 10.53
N SER A 216 -5.77 15.68 11.40
CA SER A 216 -7.19 15.91 11.63
C SER A 216 -7.44 17.33 12.14
N TRP A 217 -6.61 17.83 13.06
CA TRP A 217 -6.67 19.21 13.55
C TRP A 217 -6.49 20.22 12.41
N LEU A 218 -5.48 20.03 11.56
CA LEU A 218 -5.23 20.91 10.42
C LEU A 218 -6.40 20.89 9.41
N CYS A 219 -6.92 19.70 9.09
CA CYS A 219 -8.08 19.57 8.21
C CYS A 219 -9.35 20.19 8.82
N GLY A 220 -9.61 19.96 10.11
CA GLY A 220 -10.74 20.55 10.84
C GLY A 220 -10.67 22.07 10.93
N LYS A 221 -9.48 22.65 11.15
CA LYS A 221 -9.26 24.11 11.14
C LYS A 221 -9.51 24.72 9.75
N ILE A 222 -9.02 24.10 8.68
CA ILE A 222 -9.26 24.56 7.30
C ILE A 222 -10.75 24.42 6.95
N GLY A 223 -11.37 23.29 7.29
CA GLY A 223 -12.79 23.04 7.03
C GLY A 223 -13.71 24.01 7.78
N SER A 224 -13.43 24.25 9.06
CA SER A 224 -14.20 25.20 9.90
C SER A 224 -14.10 26.66 9.43
N TRP A 225 -13.07 27.01 8.65
CA TRP A 225 -12.95 28.32 8.02
C TRP A 225 -13.80 28.46 6.74
N ILE A 226 -14.15 27.33 6.10
CA ILE A 226 -15.07 27.29 4.96
C ILE A 226 -16.53 27.21 5.45
N ASP A 227 -16.80 26.29 6.38
CA ASP A 227 -18.10 26.10 7.03
C ASP A 227 -17.90 25.46 8.42
N PRO A 228 -18.17 26.18 9.52
CA PRO A 228 -17.99 25.65 10.88
C PRO A 228 -19.01 24.54 11.23
N THR A 229 -20.11 24.39 10.49
CA THR A 229 -21.16 23.41 10.82
C THR A 229 -20.74 21.96 10.60
N TRP A 230 -19.73 21.70 9.75
CA TRP A 230 -19.26 20.33 9.47
C TRP A 230 -18.49 19.70 10.65
N PHE A 231 -17.98 20.54 11.56
CA PHE A 231 -17.11 20.15 12.67
C PHE A 231 -17.54 20.77 14.01
N ALA A 232 -18.78 21.26 14.10
CA ALA A 232 -19.34 21.80 15.34
C ALA A 232 -19.50 20.69 16.39
N LEU A 233 -18.86 20.87 17.56
CA LEU A 233 -18.80 19.86 18.61
C LEU A 233 -20.21 19.36 19.01
N ASP A 234 -20.35 18.04 19.11
CA ASP A 234 -21.55 17.28 19.48
C ASP A 234 -22.78 17.42 18.55
N THR A 235 -22.85 18.49 17.78
CA THR A 235 -23.98 18.86 16.92
C THR A 235 -23.79 18.46 15.45
N SER A 236 -22.55 18.23 15.01
CA SER A 236 -22.20 17.81 13.64
C SER A 236 -22.05 16.30 13.46
N ARG A 237 -22.32 15.50 14.51
CA ARG A 237 -22.26 14.02 14.49
C ARG A 237 -23.17 13.45 13.40
N GLY A 238 -22.60 12.70 12.45
CA GLY A 238 -23.34 12.06 11.36
C GLY A 238 -23.73 12.98 10.18
N ILE A 239 -23.06 14.11 9.98
CA ILE A 239 -23.40 15.05 8.90
C ILE A 239 -23.04 14.52 7.49
N GLU A 240 -24.06 14.24 6.68
CA GLU A 240 -23.92 13.70 5.30
C GLU A 240 -24.12 14.76 4.19
N THR A 241 -23.85 16.04 4.47
CA THR A 241 -24.05 17.11 3.47
C THR A 241 -23.12 16.95 2.25
N PRO A 242 -23.59 17.24 1.01
CA PRO A 242 -22.75 17.13 -0.19
C PRO A 242 -21.48 18.00 -0.15
N THR A 243 -21.54 19.14 0.55
CA THR A 243 -20.40 20.06 0.75
C THR A 243 -19.38 19.50 1.74
N SER A 244 -19.80 18.92 2.86
CA SER A 244 -18.91 18.18 3.77
C SER A 244 -18.26 16.99 3.05
N LYS A 245 -19.04 16.21 2.29
CA LYS A 245 -18.52 15.12 1.44
C LYS A 245 -17.46 15.61 0.46
N LEU A 246 -17.71 16.72 -0.23
CA LEU A 246 -16.78 17.34 -1.16
C LEU A 246 -15.47 17.76 -0.48
N PHE A 247 -15.55 18.42 0.69
CA PHE A 247 -14.38 18.82 1.47
C PHE A 247 -13.57 17.61 1.93
N MET A 248 -14.23 16.64 2.58
CA MET A 248 -13.60 15.42 3.10
C MET A 248 -12.93 14.61 1.98
N ARG A 249 -13.58 14.42 0.83
CA ARG A 249 -12.93 13.76 -0.34
C ARG A 249 -11.70 14.53 -0.82
N SER A 250 -11.70 15.86 -0.71
CA SER A 250 -10.58 16.72 -1.11
C SER A 250 -9.38 16.62 -0.16
N THR A 251 -9.58 16.51 1.17
CA THR A 251 -8.46 16.40 2.13
C THR A 251 -7.64 15.12 1.91
N VAL A 252 -8.27 13.98 1.61
CA VAL A 252 -7.55 12.73 1.29
C VAL A 252 -6.70 12.89 0.03
N ILE A 253 -7.25 13.51 -1.02
CA ILE A 253 -6.52 13.76 -2.27
C ILE A 253 -5.35 14.72 -2.05
N LEU A 254 -5.55 15.83 -1.34
CA LEU A 254 -4.46 16.78 -1.04
C LEU A 254 -3.33 16.11 -0.23
N SER A 255 -3.65 15.17 0.67
CA SER A 255 -2.69 14.46 1.51
C SER A 255 -1.88 13.40 0.74
N ASP A 256 -2.53 12.64 -0.15
CA ASP A 256 -1.88 11.73 -1.10
C ASP A 256 -0.95 12.50 -2.07
N TYR A 257 -1.38 13.68 -2.52
CA TYR A 257 -0.60 14.57 -3.38
C TYR A 257 0.59 15.23 -2.67
N ALA A 258 0.46 15.51 -1.37
CA ALA A 258 1.55 16.07 -0.56
C ALA A 258 2.63 15.03 -0.21
N ILE A 259 2.24 13.77 0.05
CA ILE A 259 3.15 12.76 0.63
C ILE A 259 3.41 11.57 -0.30
N TYR A 260 2.37 10.86 -0.76
CA TYR A 260 2.54 9.59 -1.49
C TYR A 260 3.01 9.78 -2.93
N LEU A 261 2.47 10.75 -3.67
CA LEU A 261 2.87 11.02 -5.05
C LEU A 261 4.34 11.46 -5.19
N PRO A 262 4.84 12.41 -4.37
CA PRO A 262 6.26 12.73 -4.33
C PRO A 262 7.12 11.52 -3.95
N ALA A 263 6.64 10.64 -3.05
CA ALA A 263 7.33 9.40 -2.69
C ALA A 263 7.45 8.43 -3.86
N ALA A 264 6.35 8.15 -4.57
CA ALA A 264 6.33 7.26 -5.73
C ALA A 264 7.15 7.80 -6.90
N TRP A 265 7.07 9.11 -7.17
CA TRP A 265 7.93 9.78 -8.15
C TRP A 265 9.40 9.68 -7.75
N LEU A 266 9.76 10.01 -6.50
CA LEU A 266 11.15 9.97 -6.05
C LEU A 266 11.71 8.55 -6.08
N PHE A 267 10.95 7.55 -5.61
CA PHE A 267 11.33 6.14 -5.69
C PHE A 267 11.64 5.73 -7.13
N THR A 268 10.75 6.02 -8.08
CA THR A 268 10.97 5.65 -9.50
C THR A 268 12.17 6.37 -10.13
N ARG A 269 12.56 7.57 -9.65
CA ARG A 269 13.81 8.23 -10.09
C ARG A 269 15.07 7.67 -9.44
N VAL A 270 14.97 7.14 -8.22
CA VAL A 270 16.11 6.57 -7.48
C VAL A 270 16.35 5.12 -7.89
N TRP A 271 15.35 4.26 -7.75
CA TRP A 271 15.48 2.82 -7.97
C TRP A 271 15.79 2.47 -9.43
N HIS A 272 15.19 3.20 -10.37
CA HIS A 272 15.39 3.00 -11.81
C HIS A 272 16.34 4.04 -12.42
N ALA A 273 17.28 4.59 -11.64
CA ALA A 273 18.20 5.63 -12.11
C ALA A 273 18.98 5.21 -13.38
N GLY A 274 19.44 3.95 -13.44
CA GLY A 274 20.11 3.35 -14.60
C GLY A 274 19.19 2.79 -15.69
N ARG A 275 17.89 3.14 -15.71
CA ARG A 275 16.93 2.72 -16.74
C ARG A 275 16.35 3.94 -17.46
N SER A 276 15.84 3.73 -18.68
CA SER A 276 15.28 4.80 -19.51
C SER A 276 14.17 5.60 -18.80
N ARG A 277 14.01 6.89 -19.15
CA ARG A 277 12.89 7.70 -18.64
C ARG A 277 11.51 7.07 -18.94
N ARG A 278 11.37 6.37 -20.07
CA ARG A 278 10.15 5.61 -20.41
C ARG A 278 9.88 4.49 -19.40
N THR A 279 10.92 3.76 -18.98
CA THR A 279 10.83 2.72 -17.94
C THR A 279 10.46 3.32 -16.57
N GLN A 280 11.11 4.42 -16.18
CA GLN A 280 10.80 5.15 -14.93
C GLN A 280 9.33 5.62 -14.90
N ASN A 281 8.85 6.18 -16.02
CA ASN A 281 7.48 6.67 -16.13
C ASN A 281 6.46 5.51 -16.19
N ALA A 282 6.82 4.35 -16.74
CA ALA A 282 5.97 3.15 -16.71
C ALA A 282 5.82 2.59 -15.29
N ALA A 283 6.92 2.53 -14.52
CA ALA A 283 6.87 2.17 -13.10
C ALA A 283 6.00 3.14 -12.29
N LEU A 284 6.06 4.44 -12.58
CA LEU A 284 5.21 5.44 -11.94
C LEU A 284 3.71 5.22 -12.23
N LEU A 285 3.34 4.89 -13.48
CA LEU A 285 1.96 4.51 -13.82
C LEU A 285 1.49 3.26 -13.04
N THR A 286 2.34 2.25 -12.90
CA THR A 286 2.03 1.04 -12.12
C THR A 286 1.70 1.36 -10.65
N LEU A 287 2.45 2.29 -10.03
CA LEU A 287 2.27 2.66 -8.62
C LEU A 287 1.06 3.58 -8.40
N LEU A 288 0.91 4.65 -9.19
CA LEU A 288 -0.12 5.67 -8.96
C LEU A 288 -1.55 5.21 -9.21
N PHE A 289 -1.73 4.10 -9.92
CA PHE A 289 -3.03 3.51 -10.28
C PHE A 289 -3.31 2.16 -9.57
N GLN A 290 -2.53 1.79 -8.54
CA GLN A 290 -2.70 0.52 -7.82
C GLN A 290 -4.10 0.43 -7.15
N PRO A 291 -5.02 -0.45 -7.60
CA PRO A 291 -6.44 -0.32 -7.25
C PRO A 291 -6.74 -0.47 -5.76
N ALA A 292 -6.00 -1.34 -5.06
CA ALA A 292 -6.22 -1.61 -3.64
C ALA A 292 -6.14 -0.33 -2.79
N LEU A 293 -5.06 0.45 -2.94
CA LEU A 293 -4.90 1.72 -2.22
C LEU A 293 -5.93 2.75 -2.67
N LEU A 294 -6.22 2.83 -3.98
CA LEU A 294 -7.17 3.82 -4.49
C LEU A 294 -8.61 3.58 -4.00
N LEU A 295 -9.04 2.32 -3.91
CA LEU A 295 -10.37 1.94 -3.44
C LEU A 295 -10.55 2.23 -1.95
N ILE A 296 -9.53 1.96 -1.14
CA ILE A 296 -9.62 2.17 0.31
C ILE A 296 -9.50 3.66 0.68
N ASP A 297 -8.56 4.40 0.11
CA ASP A 297 -8.38 5.81 0.49
C ASP A 297 -9.48 6.70 -0.11
N PHE A 298 -9.73 6.63 -1.42
CA PHE A 298 -10.66 7.56 -2.10
C PHE A 298 -12.10 7.05 -2.19
N GLY A 299 -12.33 5.74 -2.01
CA GLY A 299 -13.66 5.13 -1.98
C GLY A 299 -14.18 4.93 -0.56
N HIS A 300 -13.57 3.98 0.17
CA HIS A 300 -13.98 3.63 1.55
C HIS A 300 -13.80 4.80 2.54
N PHE A 301 -12.85 5.70 2.27
CA PHE A 301 -12.45 6.89 3.05
C PHE A 301 -11.41 6.61 4.14
N GLN A 302 -10.13 6.71 3.77
CA GLN A 302 -8.98 6.52 4.67
C GLN A 302 -7.74 7.30 4.19
N TYR A 303 -6.76 7.48 5.10
CA TYR A 303 -5.49 8.16 4.85
C TYR A 303 -4.28 7.20 4.87
N ASN A 304 -4.36 6.03 4.22
CA ASN A 304 -3.25 5.07 4.25
C ASN A 304 -2.06 5.51 3.38
N SER A 305 -2.34 6.21 2.28
CA SER A 305 -1.38 6.88 1.38
C SER A 305 -0.34 7.70 2.13
N VAL A 306 -0.73 8.46 3.17
CA VAL A 306 0.20 9.26 3.98
C VAL A 306 1.23 8.38 4.71
N MET A 307 0.77 7.36 5.44
CA MET A 307 1.64 6.37 6.10
C MET A 307 2.54 5.63 5.10
N LEU A 308 1.95 5.09 4.02
CA LEU A 308 2.68 4.34 2.99
C LEU A 308 3.68 5.23 2.25
N GLY A 309 3.37 6.52 2.07
CA GLY A 309 4.24 7.53 1.48
C GLY A 309 5.43 7.87 2.36
N PHE A 310 5.23 8.07 3.67
CA PHE A 310 6.34 8.22 4.63
C PHE A 310 7.23 6.97 4.66
N THR A 311 6.66 5.76 4.66
CA THR A 311 7.42 4.50 4.54
C THR A 311 8.20 4.43 3.22
N LEU A 312 7.63 4.88 2.11
CA LEU A 312 8.27 4.87 0.79
C LEU A 312 9.40 5.90 0.69
N LEU A 313 9.23 7.10 1.27
CA LEU A 313 10.30 8.10 1.42
C LEU A 313 11.42 7.56 2.33
N ALA A 314 11.08 6.83 3.40
CA ALA A 314 12.05 6.21 4.31
C ALA A 314 12.88 5.15 3.59
N ALA A 315 12.23 4.18 2.92
CA ALA A 315 12.88 3.18 2.09
C ALA A 315 13.79 3.82 1.03
N THR A 316 13.28 4.81 0.30
CA THR A 316 14.04 5.55 -0.73
C THR A 316 15.24 6.29 -0.15
N SER A 317 15.15 6.77 1.09
CA SER A 317 16.27 7.40 1.82
C SER A 317 17.32 6.37 2.24
N PHE A 318 16.91 5.20 2.75
CA PHE A 318 17.81 4.08 3.05
C PHE A 318 18.53 3.55 1.80
N ILE A 319 17.84 3.47 0.66
CA ILE A 319 18.41 3.12 -0.66
C ILE A 319 19.46 4.14 -1.10
N LYS A 320 19.24 5.44 -0.81
CA LYS A 320 20.21 6.52 -1.04
C LYS A 320 21.29 6.65 0.06
N GLY A 321 21.32 5.76 1.05
CA GLY A 321 22.26 5.83 2.18
C GLY A 321 22.03 7.01 3.13
N ARG A 322 20.91 7.75 3.00
CA ARG A 322 20.53 8.87 3.87
C ARG A 322 19.81 8.36 5.12
N ASP A 323 20.49 7.52 5.91
CA ASP A 323 19.84 6.67 6.91
C ASP A 323 19.10 7.47 8.00
N LEU A 324 19.62 8.63 8.42
CA LEU A 324 18.97 9.47 9.44
C LEU A 324 17.67 10.10 8.93
N LEU A 325 17.63 10.52 7.67
CA LEU A 325 16.41 11.01 7.03
C LEU A 325 15.41 9.86 6.88
N GLY A 326 15.88 8.65 6.54
CA GLY A 326 15.06 7.45 6.49
C GLY A 326 14.45 7.08 7.85
N ALA A 327 15.22 7.18 8.93
CA ALA A 327 14.73 6.95 10.29
C ALA A 327 13.67 7.98 10.70
N PHE A 328 13.95 9.28 10.51
CA PHE A 328 12.98 10.36 10.73
C PHE A 328 11.65 10.10 10.00
N LEU A 329 11.71 9.83 8.70
CA LEU A 329 10.53 9.54 7.87
C LEU A 329 9.79 8.28 8.30
N PHE A 330 10.50 7.23 8.73
CA PHE A 330 9.84 6.03 9.26
C PHE A 330 9.17 6.29 10.62
N THR A 331 9.76 7.11 11.48
CA THR A 331 9.10 7.57 12.71
C THR A 331 7.88 8.44 12.43
N LEU A 332 7.85 9.25 11.36
CA LEU A 332 6.62 9.93 10.93
C LEU A 332 5.55 8.93 10.43
N SER A 333 5.92 7.86 9.72
CA SER A 333 5.00 6.79 9.34
C SER A 333 4.36 6.10 10.56
N LEU A 334 5.20 5.74 11.55
CA LEU A 334 4.78 5.20 12.84
C LEU A 334 3.91 6.18 13.64
N GLY A 335 4.25 7.46 13.60
CA GLY A 335 3.48 8.55 14.21
C GLY A 335 2.15 8.86 13.52
N PHE A 336 1.95 8.42 12.28
CA PHE A 336 0.69 8.60 11.56
C PHE A 336 -0.25 7.41 11.76
N LYS A 337 0.24 6.18 11.55
CA LYS A 337 -0.51 4.93 11.75
C LYS A 337 0.42 3.83 12.27
N GLN A 338 0.07 3.27 13.43
CA GLN A 338 0.85 2.25 14.13
C GLN A 338 1.03 0.95 13.33
N MET A 339 0.16 0.67 12.37
CA MET A 339 0.27 -0.51 11.49
C MET A 339 1.61 -0.57 10.73
N SER A 340 2.26 0.57 10.49
CA SER A 340 3.60 0.63 9.89
C SER A 340 4.70 -0.09 10.72
N LEU A 341 4.43 -0.46 11.99
CA LEU A 341 5.25 -1.40 12.76
C LEU A 341 5.46 -2.75 12.05
N TYR A 342 4.58 -3.14 11.14
CA TYR A 342 4.72 -4.35 10.31
C TYR A 342 6.03 -4.34 9.48
N TYR A 343 6.62 -3.17 9.24
CA TYR A 343 7.92 -2.97 8.59
C TYR A 343 9.12 -2.87 9.56
N ALA A 344 8.87 -2.68 10.86
CA ALA A 344 9.92 -2.33 11.82
C ALA A 344 11.01 -3.42 11.99
N PRO A 345 10.71 -4.74 12.02
CA PRO A 345 11.75 -5.76 12.06
C PRO A 345 12.68 -5.72 10.84
N ALA A 346 12.14 -5.49 9.64
CA ALA A 346 12.91 -5.38 8.41
C ALA A 346 13.84 -4.16 8.39
N ILE A 347 13.30 -2.98 8.76
CA ILE A 347 14.06 -1.72 8.79
C ILE A 347 15.10 -1.73 9.91
N GLY A 348 14.73 -2.20 11.10
CA GLY A 348 15.63 -2.37 12.23
C GLY A 348 16.81 -3.28 11.90
N SER A 349 16.55 -4.48 11.38
CA SER A 349 17.61 -5.41 10.96
C SER A 349 18.46 -4.89 9.80
N TYR A 350 17.90 -4.14 8.85
CA TYR A 350 18.68 -3.49 7.80
C TYR A 350 19.65 -2.45 8.37
N LEU A 351 19.19 -1.60 9.28
CA LEU A 351 20.01 -0.55 9.90
C LEU A 351 21.06 -1.11 10.88
N ILE A 352 20.68 -2.08 11.72
CA ILE A 352 21.62 -2.81 12.60
C ILE A 352 22.68 -3.52 11.77
N GLY A 353 22.28 -4.20 10.67
CA GLY A 353 23.21 -4.80 9.72
C GLY A 353 24.21 -3.79 9.14
N LYS A 354 23.74 -2.61 8.75
CA LYS A 354 24.59 -1.52 8.25
C LYS A 354 25.57 -1.00 9.30
N CYS A 355 25.13 -0.83 10.56
CA CYS A 355 26.01 -0.47 11.67
C CYS A 355 27.11 -1.52 11.89
N LEU A 356 26.77 -2.82 11.89
CA LEU A 356 27.74 -3.91 12.03
C LEU A 356 28.72 -3.99 10.85
N TYR A 357 28.28 -3.68 9.64
CA TYR A 357 29.12 -3.59 8.43
C TYR A 357 30.16 -2.45 8.53
N LEU A 358 29.76 -1.27 9.02
CA LEU A 358 30.68 -0.14 9.26
C LEU A 358 31.70 -0.42 10.38
N GLY A 359 31.42 -1.39 11.26
CA GLY A 359 32.31 -1.76 12.36
C GLY A 359 32.20 -0.82 13.57
N PRO A 360 32.97 -1.04 14.65
CA PRO A 360 32.65 -0.52 15.97
C PRO A 360 32.59 1.03 16.05
N ARG A 361 33.54 1.76 15.44
CA ARG A 361 33.60 3.22 15.56
C ARG A 361 32.46 3.91 14.82
N ASP A 362 32.38 3.73 13.51
CA ASP A 362 31.38 4.41 12.67
C ASP A 362 30.00 3.77 12.72
N GLY A 363 29.92 2.47 13.02
CA GLY A 363 28.68 1.76 13.32
C GLY A 363 28.03 2.21 14.61
N ALA A 364 28.79 2.36 15.72
CA ALA A 364 28.24 2.91 16.95
C ALA A 364 27.84 4.39 16.78
N ARG A 365 28.66 5.19 16.07
CA ARG A 365 28.32 6.57 15.70
C ARG A 365 27.01 6.64 14.89
N LEU A 366 26.79 5.75 13.93
CA LEU A 366 25.54 5.69 13.16
C LEU A 366 24.37 5.26 14.06
N PHE A 367 24.55 4.21 14.88
CA PHE A 367 23.53 3.71 15.81
C PHE A 367 23.06 4.79 16.79
N VAL A 368 23.99 5.51 17.45
CA VAL A 368 23.65 6.61 18.36
C VAL A 368 22.91 7.74 17.63
N ARG A 369 23.33 8.11 16.42
CA ARG A 369 22.64 9.15 15.62
C ARG A 369 21.24 8.70 15.19
N LEU A 370 21.05 7.42 14.84
CA LEU A 370 19.74 6.83 14.54
C LEU A 370 18.83 6.84 15.78
N ALA A 371 19.36 6.46 16.94
CA ALA A 371 18.63 6.49 18.21
C ALA A 371 18.19 7.92 18.58
N VAL A 372 19.11 8.90 18.52
CA VAL A 372 18.81 10.32 18.81
C VAL A 372 17.75 10.87 17.86
N VAL A 373 17.84 10.61 16.54
CA VAL A 373 16.81 11.07 15.59
C VAL A 373 15.47 10.38 15.83
N THR A 374 15.46 9.07 16.08
CA THR A 374 14.23 8.30 16.31
C THR A 374 13.53 8.77 17.60
N ALA A 375 14.26 8.85 18.71
CA ALA A 375 13.75 9.30 20.00
C ALA A 375 13.33 10.77 19.96
N GLY A 376 14.14 11.66 19.39
CA GLY A 376 13.80 13.07 19.24
C GLY A 376 12.54 13.30 18.41
N THR A 377 12.33 12.51 17.34
CA THR A 377 11.11 12.60 16.54
C THR A 377 9.88 12.14 17.32
N PHE A 378 9.98 11.06 18.10
CA PHE A 378 8.88 10.64 18.99
C PHE A 378 8.60 11.65 20.11
N ILE A 379 9.63 12.23 20.74
CA ILE A 379 9.49 13.26 21.77
C ILE A 379 8.77 14.50 21.21
N LEU A 380 9.09 14.92 19.99
CA LEU A 380 8.40 16.03 19.31
C LEU A 380 6.94 15.69 18.96
N LEU A 381 6.66 14.47 18.48
CA LEU A 381 5.30 14.02 18.17
C LEU A 381 4.41 13.92 19.43
N PHE A 382 4.96 13.47 20.55
CA PHE A 382 4.24 13.33 21.82
C PHE A 382 4.37 14.55 22.74
N LEU A 383 4.98 15.66 22.29
CA LEU A 383 5.31 16.82 23.13
C LEU A 383 4.13 17.39 23.96
N PRO A 384 2.89 17.51 23.44
CA PRO A 384 1.74 17.98 24.23
C PRO A 384 1.30 17.02 25.35
N PHE A 385 1.76 15.77 25.31
CA PHE A 385 1.47 14.69 26.26
C PHE A 385 2.63 14.44 27.25
N LEU A 386 3.66 15.28 27.20
CA LEU A 386 4.86 15.22 28.03
C LEU A 386 5.06 16.51 28.85
N PRO A 387 5.87 16.50 29.93
CA PRO A 387 6.21 17.71 30.67
C PRO A 387 6.93 18.75 29.79
N PRO A 388 6.66 20.06 29.94
CA PRO A 388 5.77 20.68 30.92
C PRO A 388 4.28 20.73 30.50
N PHE A 389 3.93 20.32 29.27
CA PHE A 389 2.58 20.46 28.70
C PHE A 389 1.56 19.50 29.32
N SER A 390 2.01 18.37 29.85
CA SER A 390 1.20 17.37 30.57
C SER A 390 2.04 16.68 31.65
N PRO A 391 1.43 16.16 32.74
CA PRO A 391 2.06 15.14 33.58
C PRO A 391 2.55 13.96 32.74
N ILE A 392 3.62 13.29 33.19
CA ILE A 392 4.24 12.17 32.46
C ILE A 392 3.29 10.97 32.26
N SER A 393 2.26 10.83 33.09
CA SER A 393 1.19 9.84 32.92
C SER A 393 0.30 10.10 31.70
N GLY A 394 0.16 11.35 31.23
CA GLY A 394 -0.67 11.69 30.07
C GLY A 394 -0.13 11.16 28.73
N VAL A 395 1.08 10.58 28.71
CA VAL A 395 1.58 9.81 27.56
C VAL A 395 0.90 8.44 27.43
N LEU A 396 0.26 7.94 28.50
CA LEU A 396 -0.44 6.65 28.52
C LEU A 396 -1.78 6.72 27.77
N ASP A 397 -2.44 7.87 27.75
CA ASP A 397 -3.73 8.06 27.07
C ASP A 397 -3.62 7.73 25.56
N PRO A 398 -2.71 8.34 24.78
CA PRO A 398 -2.49 7.90 23.40
C PRO A 398 -1.97 6.46 23.31
N ILE A 399 -1.01 6.04 24.16
CA ILE A 399 -0.41 4.70 24.04
C ILE A 399 -1.45 3.58 24.20
N THR A 400 -2.38 3.71 25.14
CA THR A 400 -3.43 2.71 25.40
C THR A 400 -4.53 2.69 24.33
N ARG A 401 -4.83 3.82 23.68
CA ARG A 401 -5.71 3.86 22.49
C ARG A 401 -5.04 3.27 21.25
N ILE A 402 -3.75 3.58 21.03
CA ILE A 402 -2.97 3.08 19.88
C ILE A 402 -2.81 1.55 19.93
N PHE A 403 -2.68 0.97 21.12
CA PHE A 403 -2.52 -0.47 21.34
C PHE A 403 -3.61 -1.02 22.27
N PRO A 404 -4.84 -1.27 21.76
CA PRO A 404 -5.97 -1.71 22.58
C PRO A 404 -5.85 -3.19 22.97
N PHE A 405 -5.18 -3.47 24.09
CA PHE A 405 -4.85 -4.83 24.57
C PHE A 405 -6.06 -5.75 24.86
N ASN A 406 -7.29 -5.23 24.87
CA ASN A 406 -8.49 -5.92 25.34
C ASN A 406 -9.50 -6.34 24.24
N ARG A 407 -9.20 -6.18 22.94
CA ARG A 407 -10.09 -6.65 21.84
C ARG A 407 -9.99 -8.17 21.62
N GLY A 408 -11.04 -8.78 21.07
CA GLY A 408 -11.23 -10.22 20.95
C GLY A 408 -10.49 -10.88 19.77
N ILE A 409 -10.96 -12.07 19.39
CA ILE A 409 -10.46 -12.86 18.24
C ILE A 409 -11.60 -13.22 17.30
N PHE A 410 -11.31 -13.18 16.00
CA PHE A 410 -12.20 -13.58 14.90
C PHE A 410 -13.45 -12.70 14.78
N GLU A 411 -13.32 -11.40 15.07
CA GLU A 411 -14.36 -10.39 14.81
C GLU A 411 -14.54 -10.18 13.29
N ASP A 412 -13.45 -9.89 12.58
CA ASP A 412 -13.44 -9.66 11.12
C ASP A 412 -13.14 -10.93 10.27
N LYS A 413 -13.61 -10.94 9.02
CA LYS A 413 -13.49 -12.07 8.07
C LYS A 413 -12.26 -11.90 7.16
N VAL A 414 -11.08 -11.77 7.77
CA VAL A 414 -9.85 -11.42 7.04
C VAL A 414 -9.17 -12.64 6.40
N ALA A 415 -8.55 -12.46 5.24
CA ALA A 415 -7.79 -13.49 4.50
C ALA A 415 -6.44 -13.90 5.15
N ASN A 416 -6.42 -14.06 6.48
CA ASN A 416 -5.26 -14.48 7.26
C ASN A 416 -5.31 -15.99 7.60
N PHE A 417 -4.20 -16.53 8.11
CA PHE A 417 -4.06 -17.95 8.46
C PHE A 417 -5.14 -18.39 9.46
N TRP A 418 -5.40 -17.57 10.48
CA TRP A 418 -6.32 -17.89 11.57
C TRP A 418 -7.77 -18.05 11.08
N CYS A 419 -8.29 -17.10 10.31
CA CYS A 419 -9.68 -17.15 9.83
C CYS A 419 -9.90 -18.32 8.86
N ALA A 420 -9.00 -18.50 7.89
CA ALA A 420 -9.05 -19.58 6.91
C ALA A 420 -9.00 -20.97 7.58
N THR A 421 -8.07 -21.18 8.52
CA THR A 421 -7.96 -22.47 9.22
C THR A 421 -9.07 -22.70 10.25
N ASN A 422 -9.67 -21.65 10.82
CA ASN A 422 -10.81 -21.77 11.76
C ASN A 422 -12.07 -22.39 11.11
N VAL A 423 -12.14 -22.45 9.77
CA VAL A 423 -13.19 -23.20 9.06
C VAL A 423 -13.16 -24.69 9.42
N VAL A 424 -11.95 -25.27 9.60
CA VAL A 424 -11.75 -26.69 9.92
C VAL A 424 -11.32 -26.90 11.38
N VAL A 425 -10.29 -26.17 11.84
CA VAL A 425 -9.63 -26.41 13.14
C VAL A 425 -10.50 -25.98 14.34
N LYS A 426 -11.37 -24.98 14.19
CA LYS A 426 -12.18 -24.40 15.28
C LYS A 426 -11.33 -23.98 16.49
N TRP A 427 -10.32 -23.14 16.28
CA TRP A 427 -9.32 -22.74 17.29
C TRP A 427 -9.90 -22.37 18.68
N LYS A 428 -11.05 -21.68 18.72
CA LYS A 428 -11.76 -21.31 19.97
C LYS A 428 -12.19 -22.51 20.84
N ALA A 429 -12.26 -23.72 20.29
CA ALA A 429 -12.57 -24.95 21.02
C ALA A 429 -11.33 -25.66 21.62
N TRP A 430 -10.12 -25.33 21.15
CA TRP A 430 -8.87 -26.00 21.55
C TRP A 430 -7.96 -25.13 22.41
N ALA A 431 -8.10 -23.80 22.34
CA ALA A 431 -7.18 -22.87 22.99
C ALA A 431 -7.92 -21.62 23.48
N SER A 432 -7.56 -21.16 24.68
CA SER A 432 -8.05 -19.91 25.26
C SER A 432 -7.58 -18.69 24.48
N GLN A 433 -8.23 -17.53 24.68
CA GLN A 433 -7.84 -16.29 24.04
C GLN A 433 -6.38 -15.90 24.33
N SER A 434 -5.90 -16.12 25.56
CA SER A 434 -4.52 -15.86 25.96
C SER A 434 -3.52 -16.85 25.36
N ALA A 435 -3.91 -18.11 25.13
CA ALA A 435 -3.09 -19.08 24.40
C ALA A 435 -2.97 -18.70 22.91
N LEU A 436 -4.07 -18.29 22.28
CA LEU A 436 -4.10 -17.87 20.88
C LEU A 436 -3.33 -16.54 20.64
N MET A 437 -3.34 -15.59 21.59
CA MET A 437 -2.44 -14.42 21.56
C MET A 437 -0.96 -14.83 21.54
N ARG A 438 -0.57 -15.75 22.42
CA ARG A 438 0.82 -16.23 22.50
C ARG A 438 1.23 -16.99 21.23
N LEU A 439 0.35 -17.84 20.70
CA LEU A 439 0.59 -18.62 19.48
C LEU A 439 0.71 -17.75 18.23
N SER A 440 -0.17 -16.75 18.07
CA SER A 440 -0.12 -15.81 16.94
C SER A 440 1.11 -14.90 17.00
N THR A 441 1.52 -14.44 18.18
CA THR A 441 2.79 -13.73 18.39
C THR A 441 3.98 -14.59 17.98
N LEU A 442 4.01 -15.87 18.40
CA LEU A 442 5.06 -16.81 18.04
C LEU A 442 5.12 -17.09 16.53
N PHE A 443 3.97 -17.33 15.89
CA PHE A 443 3.89 -17.59 14.44
C PHE A 443 4.32 -16.34 13.64
N THR A 444 3.91 -15.15 14.07
CA THR A 444 4.34 -13.88 13.45
C THR A 444 5.84 -13.68 13.55
N PHE A 445 6.42 -13.93 14.73
CA PHE A 445 7.86 -13.83 14.99
C PHE A 445 8.68 -14.80 14.13
N ILE A 446 8.28 -16.08 14.09
CA ILE A 446 8.87 -17.09 13.20
C ILE A 446 8.73 -16.65 11.73
N GLY A 447 7.55 -16.13 11.36
CA GLY A 447 7.25 -15.78 9.98
C GLY A 447 8.01 -14.58 9.41
N PHE A 448 8.42 -13.62 10.26
CA PHE A 448 9.29 -12.51 9.85
C PHE A 448 10.79 -12.78 10.08
N LEU A 449 11.16 -13.95 10.62
CA LEU A 449 12.55 -14.27 10.94
C LEU A 449 13.48 -14.22 9.70
N GLY A 450 12.93 -14.47 8.51
CA GLY A 450 13.60 -14.24 7.22
C GLY A 450 14.00 -12.77 7.02
N ALA A 451 13.04 -11.85 7.14
CA ALA A 451 13.25 -10.40 7.10
C ALA A 451 14.17 -9.89 8.21
N ALA A 452 14.17 -10.52 9.39
CA ALA A 452 15.04 -10.14 10.50
C ALA A 452 16.51 -10.59 10.28
N ILE A 453 16.74 -11.82 9.79
CA ILE A 453 18.09 -12.38 9.68
C ILE A 453 18.79 -12.00 8.36
N ALA A 454 18.05 -11.95 7.25
CA ALA A 454 18.67 -11.84 5.93
C ALA A 454 19.38 -10.49 5.68
N PRO A 455 18.84 -9.31 6.04
CA PRO A 455 19.55 -8.03 5.87
C PRO A 455 20.85 -7.97 6.67
N ILE A 456 20.85 -8.44 7.92
CA ILE A 456 22.06 -8.49 8.76
C ILE A 456 23.12 -9.39 8.12
N ARG A 457 22.75 -10.61 7.71
CA ARG A 457 23.70 -11.54 7.05
C ARG A 457 24.18 -11.04 5.69
N ALA A 458 23.36 -10.28 4.95
CA ALA A 458 23.74 -9.72 3.65
C ALA A 458 24.75 -8.56 3.82
N TRP A 459 24.52 -7.64 4.77
CA TRP A 459 25.49 -6.62 5.15
C TRP A 459 26.82 -7.20 5.66
N LEU A 460 26.77 -8.25 6.50
CA LEU A 460 27.97 -8.90 7.01
C LEU A 460 28.80 -9.61 5.92
N ARG A 461 28.16 -10.13 4.87
CA ARG A 461 28.87 -10.70 3.69
C ARG A 461 29.63 -9.64 2.90
N LEU A 462 29.08 -8.43 2.80
CA LEU A 462 29.71 -7.30 2.11
C LEU A 462 30.88 -6.68 2.88
N LYS A 463 31.12 -7.05 4.15
CA LYS A 463 32.10 -6.44 5.07
C LYS A 463 33.55 -6.41 4.54
N ASN A 464 33.88 -7.29 3.60
CA ASN A 464 35.20 -7.40 2.96
C ASN A 464 35.32 -6.62 1.63
N GLN A 465 34.26 -5.92 1.19
CA GLN A 465 34.29 -5.00 0.05
C GLN A 465 34.52 -3.55 0.51
N ASP A 466 35.03 -2.72 -0.39
CA ASP A 466 35.36 -1.31 -0.12
C ASP A 466 34.17 -0.52 0.43
N ARG A 467 34.42 0.21 1.51
CA ARG A 467 33.42 0.95 2.29
C ARG A 467 33.09 2.32 1.67
N THR A 468 32.74 2.31 0.40
CA THR A 468 32.48 3.51 -0.43
C THR A 468 31.25 4.34 -0.03
N GLY A 469 30.54 3.97 1.04
CA GLY A 469 29.34 4.66 1.56
C GLY A 469 28.08 4.51 0.71
N VAL A 470 28.23 4.18 -0.58
CA VAL A 470 27.14 3.84 -1.50
C VAL A 470 26.50 2.51 -1.09
N VAL A 471 25.17 2.44 -1.12
CA VAL A 471 24.42 1.22 -0.79
C VAL A 471 24.38 0.29 -2.02
N PRO A 472 24.97 -0.92 -1.96
CA PRO A 472 25.01 -1.84 -3.10
C PRO A 472 23.60 -2.23 -3.55
N SER A 473 23.40 -2.41 -4.86
CA SER A 473 22.11 -2.74 -5.48
C SER A 473 21.43 -3.97 -4.83
N VAL A 474 22.21 -4.96 -4.42
CA VAL A 474 21.70 -6.16 -3.72
C VAL A 474 21.05 -5.79 -2.38
N MET A 475 21.57 -4.81 -1.63
CA MET A 475 20.98 -4.37 -0.36
C MET A 475 19.65 -3.64 -0.56
N GLN A 476 19.49 -2.97 -1.70
CA GLN A 476 18.23 -2.32 -2.09
C GLN A 476 17.14 -3.38 -2.31
N THR A 477 17.45 -4.44 -3.05
CA THR A 477 16.56 -5.61 -3.26
C THR A 477 16.25 -6.36 -1.96
N VAL A 478 17.26 -6.61 -1.12
CA VAL A 478 17.09 -7.27 0.18
C VAL A 478 16.19 -6.43 1.12
N LEU A 479 16.28 -5.10 1.10
CA LEU A 479 15.40 -4.23 1.88
C LEU A 479 13.93 -4.37 1.46
N LEU A 480 13.60 -4.28 0.16
CA LEU A 480 12.21 -4.42 -0.29
C LEU A 480 11.64 -5.83 -0.03
N LEU A 481 12.45 -6.88 -0.20
CA LEU A 481 12.05 -8.25 0.13
C LEU A 481 11.88 -8.45 1.64
N ALA A 482 12.67 -7.78 2.48
CA ALA A 482 12.49 -7.81 3.94
C ALA A 482 11.20 -7.09 4.35
N LEU A 483 10.92 -5.92 3.77
CA LEU A 483 9.66 -5.20 4.00
C LEU A 483 8.44 -6.07 3.64
N LEU A 484 8.48 -6.74 2.48
CA LEU A 484 7.44 -7.68 2.05
C LEU A 484 7.30 -8.87 3.01
N ASN A 485 8.40 -9.57 3.30
CA ASN A 485 8.36 -10.76 4.15
C ASN A 485 7.88 -10.45 5.58
N SER A 486 8.33 -9.33 6.16
CA SER A 486 7.89 -8.86 7.48
C SER A 486 6.40 -8.53 7.46
N SER A 487 5.95 -7.64 6.58
CA SER A 487 4.56 -7.18 6.58
C SER A 487 3.55 -8.25 6.16
N MET A 488 3.94 -9.19 5.29
CA MET A 488 3.10 -10.35 4.96
C MET A 488 3.04 -11.37 6.11
N SER A 489 4.11 -11.51 6.91
CA SER A 489 4.06 -12.31 8.15
C SER A 489 3.05 -11.74 9.15
N PHE A 490 3.10 -10.43 9.41
CA PHE A 490 2.11 -9.78 10.27
C PHE A 490 0.68 -9.94 9.70
N PHE A 491 0.47 -9.72 8.40
CA PHE A 491 -0.85 -9.91 7.79
C PHE A 491 -1.38 -11.34 7.93
N LEU A 492 -0.53 -12.37 7.72
CA LEU A 492 -0.94 -13.76 7.77
C LEU A 492 -1.14 -14.29 9.20
N PHE A 493 -0.27 -13.91 10.14
CA PHE A 493 -0.13 -14.59 11.43
C PHE A 493 -0.42 -13.71 12.66
N SER A 494 -0.60 -12.40 12.52
CA SER A 494 -0.98 -11.54 13.66
C SER A 494 -2.34 -11.92 14.23
N PHE A 495 -2.50 -11.68 15.52
CA PHE A 495 -3.72 -11.88 16.29
C PHE A 495 -4.89 -11.03 15.78
N GLN A 496 -4.60 -9.75 15.54
CA GLN A 496 -5.52 -8.75 15.01
C GLN A 496 -4.96 -8.22 13.69
N VAL A 497 -5.83 -8.25 12.68
CA VAL A 497 -5.61 -7.90 11.28
C VAL A 497 -7.00 -7.46 10.77
N HIS A 498 -7.07 -6.43 9.94
CA HIS A 498 -8.29 -6.04 9.20
C HIS A 498 -8.04 -6.27 7.70
N GLU A 499 -9.07 -6.42 6.87
CA GLU A 499 -8.93 -6.66 5.42
C GLU A 499 -8.05 -5.57 4.77
N LYS A 500 -8.26 -4.32 5.20
CA LYS A 500 -7.54 -3.11 4.80
C LYS A 500 -6.01 -3.19 5.03
N THR A 501 -5.50 -4.04 5.92
CA THR A 501 -4.05 -4.10 6.20
C THR A 501 -3.25 -4.84 5.13
N ILE A 502 -3.89 -5.51 4.16
CA ILE A 502 -3.21 -6.11 2.99
C ILE A 502 -2.44 -5.06 2.17
N LEU A 503 -2.82 -3.78 2.26
CA LEU A 503 -2.08 -2.66 1.67
C LEU A 503 -0.61 -2.60 2.10
N LEU A 504 -0.27 -3.07 3.30
CA LEU A 504 1.09 -3.01 3.82
C LEU A 504 2.07 -3.95 3.09
N PRO A 505 1.81 -5.26 2.92
CA PRO A 505 2.61 -6.13 2.06
C PRO A 505 2.46 -5.82 0.56
N LEU A 506 1.32 -5.27 0.12
CA LEU A 506 1.17 -4.87 -1.29
C LEU A 506 2.09 -3.71 -1.70
N LEU A 507 2.43 -2.77 -0.80
CA LEU A 507 3.39 -1.70 -1.11
C LEU A 507 4.74 -2.25 -1.62
N PRO A 508 5.57 -2.98 -0.82
CA PRO A 508 6.86 -3.48 -1.28
C PRO A 508 6.75 -4.48 -2.44
N LEU A 509 5.65 -5.26 -2.52
CA LEU A 509 5.42 -6.15 -3.66
C LEU A 509 5.22 -5.37 -4.96
N THR A 510 4.44 -4.28 -4.94
CA THR A 510 4.19 -3.46 -6.13
C THR A 510 5.42 -2.65 -6.52
N LEU A 511 6.25 -2.22 -5.55
CA LEU A 511 7.57 -1.64 -5.81
C LEU A 511 8.47 -2.64 -6.54
N LEU A 512 8.59 -3.89 -6.06
CA LEU A 512 9.36 -4.96 -6.72
C LEU A 512 8.84 -5.27 -8.13
N LEU A 513 7.52 -5.40 -8.29
CA LEU A 513 6.85 -5.67 -9.57
C LEU A 513 7.06 -4.53 -10.59
N SER A 514 7.15 -3.27 -10.16
CA SER A 514 7.33 -2.12 -11.07
C SER A 514 8.65 -2.17 -11.88
N VAL A 515 9.61 -2.99 -11.44
CA VAL A 515 10.96 -3.19 -11.98
C VAL A 515 11.06 -4.47 -12.81
N ALA A 516 10.17 -5.42 -12.54
CA ALA A 516 10.25 -6.79 -13.01
C ALA A 516 10.01 -6.90 -14.53
N PRO A 517 10.75 -7.77 -15.26
CA PRO A 517 10.36 -8.21 -16.60
C PRO A 517 8.98 -8.88 -16.56
N HIS A 518 8.15 -8.68 -17.59
CA HIS A 518 6.77 -9.18 -17.61
C HIS A 518 6.67 -10.70 -17.39
N ASP A 519 7.61 -11.45 -17.96
CA ASP A 519 7.63 -12.92 -17.92
C ASP A 519 8.14 -13.48 -16.60
N SER A 520 8.77 -12.64 -15.77
CA SER A 520 9.38 -13.06 -14.51
C SER A 520 8.34 -13.40 -13.45
N THR A 521 8.68 -14.37 -12.58
CA THR A 521 7.85 -14.77 -11.43
C THR A 521 7.45 -13.57 -10.57
N THR A 522 8.35 -12.59 -10.37
CA THR A 522 8.10 -11.36 -9.61
C THR A 522 6.96 -10.52 -10.20
N PHE A 523 6.88 -10.40 -11.53
CA PHE A 523 5.80 -9.68 -12.17
C PHE A 523 4.49 -10.48 -12.08
N LYS A 524 4.51 -11.73 -12.54
CA LYS A 524 3.31 -12.60 -12.56
C LYS A 524 2.67 -12.75 -11.18
N LEU A 525 3.46 -13.08 -10.16
CA LEU A 525 2.98 -13.22 -8.78
C LEU A 525 2.57 -11.87 -8.17
N GLY A 526 3.29 -10.78 -8.49
CA GLY A 526 2.95 -9.45 -8.00
C GLY A 526 1.63 -8.90 -8.57
N VAL A 527 1.27 -9.27 -9.82
CA VAL A 527 -0.04 -8.95 -10.40
C VAL A 527 -1.11 -9.81 -9.75
N LEU A 528 -0.90 -11.13 -9.67
CA LEU A 528 -1.83 -12.08 -9.02
C LEU A 528 -2.17 -11.62 -7.60
N ALA A 529 -1.18 -11.35 -6.77
CA ALA A 529 -1.38 -10.93 -5.39
C ALA A 529 -1.99 -9.52 -5.25
N ASN A 530 -1.75 -8.59 -6.19
CA ASN A 530 -2.47 -7.31 -6.19
C ASN A 530 -3.95 -7.49 -6.54
N ASN A 531 -4.26 -8.26 -7.58
CA ASN A 531 -5.64 -8.54 -7.99
C ASN A 531 -6.39 -9.33 -6.90
N VAL A 532 -5.73 -10.31 -6.27
CA VAL A 532 -6.29 -11.05 -5.12
C VAL A 532 -6.38 -10.18 -3.86
N GLY A 533 -5.47 -9.23 -3.65
CA GLY A 533 -5.57 -8.22 -2.60
C GLY A 533 -6.80 -7.32 -2.73
N VAL A 534 -7.12 -6.92 -3.96
CA VAL A 534 -8.36 -6.18 -4.27
C VAL A 534 -9.58 -7.08 -4.06
N PHE A 535 -9.56 -8.32 -4.54
CA PHE A 535 -10.62 -9.31 -4.33
C PHE A 535 -10.86 -9.63 -2.84
N SER A 536 -9.82 -9.73 -2.00
CA SER A 536 -9.95 -9.99 -0.56
C SER A 536 -10.64 -8.86 0.21
N MET A 537 -10.74 -7.67 -0.37
CA MET A 537 -11.48 -6.53 0.18
C MET A 537 -12.86 -6.36 -0.48
N TRP A 538 -13.28 -7.27 -1.37
CA TRP A 538 -14.60 -7.18 -2.04
C TRP A 538 -15.79 -7.11 -1.08
N PRO A 539 -15.92 -7.93 -0.01
CA PRO A 539 -17.07 -7.86 0.89
C PRO A 539 -17.21 -6.48 1.57
N LEU A 540 -16.08 -5.86 1.93
CA LEU A 540 -16.02 -4.50 2.46
C LEU A 540 -16.48 -3.48 1.40
N LEU A 541 -15.85 -3.50 0.23
CA LEU A 541 -16.14 -2.56 -0.86
C LEU A 541 -17.57 -2.69 -1.40
N GLN A 542 -18.14 -3.89 -1.40
CA GLN A 542 -19.54 -4.14 -1.77
C GLN A 542 -20.51 -3.58 -0.72
N ARG A 543 -20.23 -3.78 0.59
CA ARG A 543 -21.00 -3.17 1.69
C ARG A 543 -21.05 -1.65 1.59
N ASP A 544 -19.93 -1.05 1.20
CA ASP A 544 -19.80 0.41 1.04
C ASP A 544 -20.26 0.92 -0.35
N GLY A 545 -20.84 0.07 -1.20
CA GLY A 545 -21.43 0.44 -2.51
C GLY A 545 -20.41 0.70 -3.65
N LEU A 546 -19.14 0.34 -3.47
CA LEU A 546 -18.03 0.67 -4.37
C LEU A 546 -17.79 -0.35 -5.50
N SER A 547 -18.77 -1.20 -5.80
CA SER A 547 -18.63 -2.31 -6.76
C SER A 547 -18.26 -1.86 -8.17
N THR A 548 -18.78 -0.73 -8.64
CA THR A 548 -18.45 -0.16 -9.97
C THR A 548 -17.00 0.29 -10.04
N GLN A 549 -16.52 0.96 -9.00
CA GLN A 549 -15.14 1.42 -8.85
C GLN A 549 -14.18 0.23 -8.77
N TYR A 550 -14.55 -0.81 -8.01
CA TYR A 550 -13.80 -2.07 -7.89
C TYR A 550 -13.56 -2.71 -9.26
N ILE A 551 -14.60 -2.90 -10.08
CA ILE A 551 -14.47 -3.47 -11.43
C ILE A 551 -13.63 -2.55 -12.33
N ALA A 552 -13.98 -1.26 -12.40
CA ALA A 552 -13.37 -0.31 -13.32
C ALA A 552 -11.86 -0.15 -13.10
N LEU A 553 -11.42 0.00 -11.83
CA LEU A 553 -9.99 0.16 -11.52
C LEU A 553 -9.20 -1.13 -11.70
N THR A 554 -9.79 -2.28 -11.38
CA THR A 554 -9.12 -3.58 -11.56
C THR A 554 -8.85 -3.84 -13.05
N LEU A 555 -9.84 -3.60 -13.92
CA LEU A 555 -9.66 -3.70 -15.37
C LEU A 555 -8.68 -2.63 -15.90
N LEU A 556 -8.81 -1.37 -15.44
CA LEU A 556 -7.93 -0.28 -15.85
C LEU A 556 -6.46 -0.57 -15.52
N TRP A 557 -6.14 -1.00 -14.29
CA TRP A 557 -4.75 -1.22 -13.87
C TRP A 557 -4.09 -2.36 -14.63
N ASN A 558 -4.76 -3.51 -14.75
CA ASN A 558 -4.24 -4.64 -15.53
C ASN A 558 -4.00 -4.25 -16.99
N ARG A 559 -4.94 -3.49 -17.60
CA ARG A 559 -4.79 -2.99 -18.98
C ARG A 559 -3.70 -1.92 -19.12
N LEU A 560 -3.49 -1.09 -18.09
CA LEU A 560 -2.48 -0.02 -18.02
C LEU A 560 -1.07 -0.62 -17.98
N ILE A 561 -0.80 -1.55 -17.05
CA ILE A 561 0.50 -2.20 -16.92
C ILE A 561 0.80 -3.10 -18.13
N GLY A 562 -0.24 -3.67 -18.75
CA GLY A 562 -0.11 -4.58 -19.88
C GLY A 562 -0.06 -6.05 -19.48
N TYR A 563 -0.70 -6.40 -18.38
CA TYR A 563 -0.89 -7.78 -18.02
C TYR A 563 -2.01 -8.38 -18.87
N ASP A 564 -1.72 -9.53 -19.48
CA ASP A 564 -2.69 -10.38 -20.15
C ASP A 564 -2.69 -11.74 -19.44
N PRO A 565 -3.78 -12.16 -18.79
CA PRO A 565 -3.86 -13.50 -18.22
C PRO A 565 -3.98 -14.57 -19.31
N PHE A 566 -4.51 -14.27 -20.50
CA PHE A 566 -4.85 -15.23 -21.56
C PHE A 566 -3.63 -15.70 -22.38
N VAL A 567 -2.51 -15.96 -21.71
CA VAL A 567 -1.36 -16.67 -22.28
C VAL A 567 -1.81 -18.05 -22.79
N ALA A 568 -1.45 -18.39 -24.02
CA ALA A 568 -1.80 -19.68 -24.62
C ALA A 568 -1.28 -20.85 -23.76
N LEU A 569 -2.16 -21.82 -23.48
CA LEU A 569 -1.89 -22.94 -22.56
C LEU A 569 -0.66 -23.78 -22.98
N SER A 570 -0.29 -23.79 -24.27
CA SER A 570 0.92 -24.43 -24.80
C SER A 570 2.23 -23.85 -24.26
N HIS A 571 2.21 -22.66 -23.65
CA HIS A 571 3.38 -21.98 -23.09
C HIS A 571 3.16 -21.52 -21.63
N ALA A 572 2.09 -21.97 -20.98
CA ALA A 572 1.74 -21.59 -19.62
C ALA A 572 2.68 -22.27 -18.60
N THR A 573 3.26 -21.49 -17.68
CA THR A 573 3.97 -22.03 -16.51
C THR A 573 2.98 -22.47 -15.43
N TYR A 574 3.41 -23.27 -14.46
CA TYR A 574 2.58 -23.64 -13.30
C TYR A 574 1.98 -22.43 -12.56
N LEU A 575 2.66 -21.28 -12.55
CA LEU A 575 2.12 -20.04 -11.97
C LEU A 575 1.03 -19.41 -12.84
N ASP A 576 1.13 -19.51 -14.16
CA ASP A 576 0.08 -19.06 -15.07
C ASP A 576 -1.17 -19.94 -14.94
N ILE A 577 -1.00 -21.26 -14.83
CA ILE A 577 -2.10 -22.23 -14.60
C ILE A 577 -2.75 -21.99 -13.22
N LEU A 578 -1.97 -21.77 -12.17
CA LEU A 578 -2.49 -21.38 -10.84
C LEU A 578 -3.27 -20.07 -10.91
N THR A 579 -2.73 -19.07 -11.61
CA THR A 579 -3.40 -17.77 -11.81
C THR A 579 -4.74 -17.93 -12.53
N TRP A 580 -4.79 -18.81 -13.54
CA TRP A 580 -6.03 -19.17 -14.24
C TRP A 580 -7.08 -19.78 -13.33
N MET A 581 -6.71 -20.77 -12.51
CA MET A 581 -7.64 -21.38 -11.56
C MET A 581 -8.13 -20.39 -10.51
N VAL A 582 -7.26 -19.48 -10.03
CA VAL A 582 -7.63 -18.45 -9.04
C VAL A 582 -8.59 -17.43 -9.64
N TYR A 583 -8.33 -16.89 -10.83
CA TYR A 583 -9.25 -15.93 -11.45
C TYR A 583 -10.59 -16.55 -11.86
N LEU A 584 -10.59 -17.82 -12.30
CA LEU A 584 -11.83 -18.57 -12.49
C LEU A 584 -12.59 -18.73 -11.16
N GLY A 585 -11.89 -19.05 -10.06
CA GLY A 585 -12.47 -19.07 -8.72
C GLY A 585 -13.09 -17.74 -8.29
N CYS A 586 -12.37 -16.62 -8.49
CA CYS A 586 -12.89 -15.29 -8.17
C CYS A 586 -14.14 -14.95 -9.01
N ALA A 587 -14.12 -15.25 -10.31
CA ALA A 587 -15.25 -15.00 -11.21
C ALA A 587 -16.47 -15.87 -10.86
N LEU A 588 -16.26 -17.14 -10.51
CA LEU A 588 -17.33 -18.04 -10.05
C LEU A 588 -17.92 -17.58 -8.72
N LEU A 589 -17.10 -17.12 -7.76
CA LEU A 589 -17.60 -16.59 -6.49
C LEU A 589 -18.44 -15.32 -6.68
N HIS A 590 -17.99 -14.37 -7.52
CA HIS A 590 -18.80 -13.20 -7.88
C HIS A 590 -20.13 -13.58 -8.55
N LEU A 591 -20.10 -14.54 -9.48
CA LEU A 591 -21.32 -15.02 -10.15
C LEU A 591 -22.27 -15.71 -9.15
N MET A 592 -21.75 -16.55 -8.26
CA MET A 592 -22.55 -17.23 -7.24
C MET A 592 -23.17 -16.26 -6.24
N GLU A 593 -22.48 -15.19 -5.85
CA GLU A 593 -23.01 -14.16 -4.95
C GLU A 593 -24.10 -13.29 -5.61
N ILE A 594 -24.02 -13.08 -6.92
CA ILE A 594 -25.06 -12.39 -7.70
C ILE A 594 -26.32 -13.28 -7.87
N VAL A 595 -26.14 -14.58 -8.10
CA VAL A 595 -27.23 -15.52 -8.43
C VAL A 595 -27.89 -16.12 -7.19
N PHE A 596 -27.12 -16.43 -6.14
CA PHE A 596 -27.60 -17.16 -4.96
C PHE A 596 -27.49 -16.32 -3.69
N ARG A 597 -28.54 -16.35 -2.87
CA ARG A 597 -28.48 -15.84 -1.49
C ARG A 597 -27.70 -16.85 -0.62
N PRO A 598 -26.91 -16.40 0.38
CA PRO A 598 -26.28 -17.31 1.31
C PRO A 598 -27.34 -18.12 2.08
N PRO A 599 -27.16 -19.44 2.28
CA PRO A 599 -28.10 -20.24 3.06
C PRO A 599 -28.23 -19.71 4.48
N ALA A 600 -29.43 -19.76 5.08
CA ALA A 600 -29.67 -19.21 6.42
C ALA A 600 -28.77 -19.83 7.53
N ARG A 601 -28.27 -21.05 7.33
CA ARG A 601 -27.29 -21.73 8.21
C ARG A 601 -25.87 -21.14 8.12
N TYR A 602 -25.54 -20.45 7.03
CA TYR A 602 -24.21 -19.95 6.67
C TYR A 602 -24.30 -18.54 6.06
N PRO A 603 -24.69 -17.50 6.83
CA PRO A 603 -24.81 -16.14 6.32
C PRO A 603 -23.48 -15.61 5.74
N ASP A 604 -22.36 -15.92 6.39
CA ASP A 604 -21.01 -15.49 6.00
C ASP A 604 -20.37 -16.30 4.83
N LEU A 605 -21.16 -17.09 4.09
CA LEU A 605 -20.61 -18.07 3.13
C LEU A 605 -19.66 -17.44 2.09
N PHE A 606 -20.07 -16.34 1.45
CA PHE A 606 -19.26 -15.69 0.42
C PHE A 606 -17.99 -15.00 0.98
N PRO A 607 -18.04 -14.23 2.09
CA PRO A 607 -16.83 -13.79 2.80
C PRO A 607 -15.86 -14.92 3.16
N VAL A 608 -16.37 -16.06 3.68
CA VAL A 608 -15.51 -17.19 4.07
C VAL A 608 -14.90 -17.88 2.85
N LEU A 609 -15.64 -18.06 1.75
CA LEU A 609 -15.09 -18.60 0.51
C LEU A 609 -14.03 -17.68 -0.11
N ASN A 610 -14.23 -16.36 -0.02
CA ASN A 610 -13.23 -15.37 -0.44
C ASN A 610 -11.93 -15.48 0.40
N VAL A 611 -12.04 -15.59 1.73
CA VAL A 611 -10.91 -15.84 2.64
C VAL A 611 -10.15 -17.11 2.25
N LEU A 612 -10.88 -18.21 1.97
CA LEU A 612 -10.29 -19.50 1.60
C LEU A 612 -9.58 -19.48 0.24
N LEU A 613 -10.06 -18.68 -0.72
CA LEU A 613 -9.39 -18.50 -2.02
C LEU A 613 -8.20 -17.53 -1.94
N SER A 614 -8.30 -16.48 -1.12
CA SER A 614 -7.31 -15.41 -1.04
C SER A 614 -6.09 -15.74 -0.17
N MET A 615 -6.31 -16.34 1.01
CA MET A 615 -5.23 -16.64 1.98
C MET A 615 -4.09 -17.49 1.39
N PRO A 616 -4.34 -18.57 0.61
CA PRO A 616 -3.28 -19.36 -0.02
C PRO A 616 -2.35 -18.52 -0.91
N ILE A 617 -2.86 -17.52 -1.61
CA ILE A 617 -2.07 -16.67 -2.51
C ILE A 617 -1.16 -15.72 -1.73
N PHE A 618 -1.64 -15.18 -0.62
CA PHE A 618 -0.81 -14.40 0.31
C PHE A 618 0.24 -15.28 0.99
N PHE A 619 -0.10 -16.51 1.36
CA PHE A 619 0.83 -17.50 1.92
C PHE A 619 1.91 -17.93 0.92
N PHE A 620 1.56 -18.22 -0.34
CA PHE A 620 2.53 -18.47 -1.41
C PHE A 620 3.42 -17.25 -1.69
N THR A 621 2.86 -16.03 -1.61
CA THR A 621 3.63 -14.78 -1.76
C THR A 621 4.62 -14.58 -0.60
N TRP A 622 4.23 -14.94 0.63
CA TRP A 622 5.12 -14.97 1.79
C TRP A 622 6.23 -16.02 1.64
N LEU A 623 5.92 -17.26 1.26
CA LEU A 623 6.93 -18.29 0.98
C LEU A 623 7.89 -17.88 -0.15
N TRP A 624 7.38 -17.28 -1.22
CA TRP A 624 8.19 -16.72 -2.29
C TRP A 624 9.12 -15.61 -1.79
N SER A 625 8.64 -14.72 -0.91
CA SER A 625 9.49 -13.69 -0.30
C SER A 625 10.64 -14.26 0.53
N ILE A 626 10.42 -15.39 1.24
CA ILE A 626 11.47 -16.13 1.96
C ILE A 626 12.49 -16.71 0.97
N LYS A 627 12.03 -17.35 -0.10
CA LYS A 627 12.92 -17.88 -1.15
C LYS A 627 13.78 -16.75 -1.75
N SER A 628 13.15 -15.68 -2.23
CA SER A 628 13.88 -14.62 -2.94
C SER A 628 14.76 -13.76 -2.04
N ILE A 629 14.46 -13.58 -0.74
CA ILE A 629 15.40 -12.93 0.18
C ILE A 629 16.61 -13.84 0.52
N ILE A 630 16.41 -15.17 0.48
CA ILE A 630 17.47 -16.17 0.61
C ILE A 630 18.37 -16.20 -0.64
N GLU A 631 17.82 -16.03 -1.83
CA GLU A 631 18.59 -15.90 -3.08
C GLU A 631 19.35 -14.56 -3.12
N ALA A 632 18.68 -13.44 -2.81
CA ALA A 632 19.28 -12.11 -2.83
C ALA A 632 20.45 -11.97 -1.83
N ARG A 633 20.32 -12.46 -0.58
CA ARG A 633 21.43 -12.46 0.40
C ARG A 633 22.64 -13.29 -0.06
N TRP A 634 22.45 -14.26 -0.96
CA TRP A 634 23.54 -15.10 -1.47
C TRP A 634 24.32 -14.40 -2.57
N THR A 635 23.65 -13.68 -3.48
CA THR A 635 24.33 -12.84 -4.48
C THR A 635 25.23 -11.77 -3.85
N ALA A 636 24.90 -11.27 -2.65
CA ALA A 636 25.70 -10.31 -1.89
C ALA A 636 27.11 -10.79 -1.47
N GLY A 637 27.41 -12.09 -1.57
CA GLY A 637 28.73 -12.63 -1.23
C GLY A 637 29.65 -12.91 -2.43
N GLY A 638 29.10 -12.98 -3.64
CA GLY A 638 29.78 -13.53 -4.81
C GLY A 638 29.96 -15.06 -4.72
N LEU A 639 29.55 -15.79 -5.77
CA LEU A 639 29.90 -17.21 -5.91
C LEU A 639 31.31 -17.34 -6.50
N SER A 640 32.33 -17.18 -5.66
CA SER A 640 33.67 -17.65 -5.96
C SER A 640 33.71 -19.17 -5.86
N VAL A 641 33.10 -19.84 -6.85
CA VAL A 641 33.34 -21.26 -7.09
C VAL A 641 34.81 -21.38 -7.48
N GLY A 642 35.57 -22.13 -6.69
CA GLY A 642 37.02 -22.25 -6.89
C GLY A 642 37.35 -22.99 -8.17
N GLY A 643 37.54 -22.26 -9.27
CA GLY A 643 38.32 -22.74 -10.39
C GLY A 643 39.74 -23.10 -9.94
N PRO A 644 40.45 -23.99 -10.66
CA PRO A 644 41.82 -24.35 -10.32
C PRO A 644 42.70 -23.12 -10.12
N LYS A 645 43.55 -23.14 -9.09
CA LYS A 645 44.57 -22.09 -8.91
C LYS A 645 45.61 -22.25 -10.01
N ASP A 646 45.45 -21.54 -11.12
CA ASP A 646 46.53 -21.34 -12.08
C ASP A 646 47.73 -20.75 -11.34
N LYS A 647 48.79 -21.56 -11.24
CA LYS A 647 50.02 -21.16 -10.58
C LYS A 647 50.62 -20.02 -11.39
N LYS A 648 50.86 -18.87 -10.77
CA LYS A 648 51.70 -17.81 -11.36
C LYS A 648 53.03 -18.43 -11.78
N ALA A 649 53.27 -18.50 -13.08
CA ALA A 649 54.57 -18.88 -13.61
C ALA A 649 55.54 -17.72 -13.36
N ASN A 650 56.44 -17.88 -12.38
CA ASN A 650 57.52 -16.93 -12.15
C ASN A 650 58.56 -17.05 -13.28
N SER A 651 58.46 -16.19 -14.30
CA SER A 651 59.52 -16.00 -15.29
C SER A 651 60.43 -14.83 -14.87
N ALA A 652 61.24 -15.06 -13.83
CA ALA A 652 62.30 -14.15 -13.46
C ALA A 652 63.55 -14.46 -14.30
N PHE A 653 63.94 -13.56 -15.20
CA PHE A 653 65.25 -13.56 -15.83
C PHE A 653 66.19 -12.62 -15.07
N PRO A 654 67.46 -12.98 -14.84
CA PRO A 654 68.38 -12.16 -14.07
C PRO A 654 68.91 -10.99 -14.90
N THR A 655 69.05 -9.82 -14.25
CA THR A 655 69.84 -8.70 -14.77
C THR A 655 71.06 -8.52 -13.89
N GLU A 656 72.20 -9.04 -14.36
CA GLU A 656 73.50 -8.77 -13.75
C GLU A 656 73.94 -7.33 -14.03
N SER A 657 74.61 -6.72 -13.06
CA SER A 657 75.29 -5.44 -13.21
C SER A 657 76.74 -5.65 -13.63
N PRO A 658 77.27 -4.75 -14.47
CA PRO A 658 78.56 -4.17 -14.13
C PRO A 658 78.53 -2.64 -14.21
N GLY A 659 79.27 -1.97 -13.33
CA GLY A 659 79.63 -0.56 -13.46
C GLY A 659 81.08 -0.42 -13.92
N GLY A 660 81.42 0.65 -14.64
CA GLY A 660 82.81 0.84 -15.05
C GLY A 660 83.10 2.07 -15.92
N VAL A 661 83.85 3.01 -15.31
CA VAL A 661 84.86 3.89 -15.94
C VAL A 661 84.41 5.09 -16.80
N SER A 662 85.19 6.17 -16.61
CA SER A 662 85.05 7.53 -17.12
C SER A 662 85.57 7.73 -18.56
N THR A 663 85.48 8.98 -19.01
CA THR A 663 86.02 9.55 -20.26
C THR A 663 87.50 9.27 -20.52
N ALA A 664 87.88 9.04 -21.79
CA ALA A 664 88.94 9.79 -22.50
C ALA A 664 89.10 9.39 -23.99
N LEU A 665 89.74 10.27 -24.76
CA LEU A 665 90.44 10.06 -26.05
C LEU A 665 89.64 9.77 -27.34
N ALA A 666 90.15 10.38 -28.43
CA ALA A 666 89.91 10.04 -29.85
C ALA A 666 91.24 9.57 -30.47
N PRO A 667 91.28 8.96 -31.68
CA PRO A 667 91.30 9.79 -32.90
C PRO A 667 90.61 9.21 -34.18
N VAL A 668 90.22 10.14 -35.08
CA VAL A 668 90.38 10.25 -36.56
C VAL A 668 90.43 8.99 -37.48
N GLU A 669 89.93 9.16 -38.72
CA GLU A 669 89.91 8.27 -39.90
C GLU A 669 88.81 7.16 -39.93
N GLY A 670 88.15 6.82 -41.06
CA GLY A 670 88.10 7.50 -42.36
C GLY A 670 87.25 6.78 -43.45
N VAL A 671 86.57 7.57 -44.31
CA VAL A 671 86.24 7.28 -45.74
C VAL A 671 85.09 6.29 -46.14
N ARG A 672 84.12 6.84 -46.93
CA ARG A 672 83.21 6.25 -47.97
C ARG A 672 81.91 5.45 -47.64
N ASN A 673 80.80 6.09 -48.04
CA ASN A 673 79.74 5.63 -48.97
C ASN A 673 79.04 4.25 -48.83
N ARG A 674 77.72 4.28 -48.58
CA ARG A 674 76.68 4.24 -49.65
C ARG A 674 75.30 4.72 -49.18
N ARG A 675 74.40 5.03 -50.12
CA ARG A 675 72.96 5.32 -49.89
C ARG A 675 72.14 4.04 -50.10
N GLU A 676 71.02 3.87 -49.38
CA GLU A 676 69.64 3.84 -49.93
C GLU A 676 68.58 3.38 -48.89
N GLY A 677 67.28 3.53 -49.21
CA GLY A 677 66.22 2.67 -48.66
C GLY A 677 65.64 2.99 -47.26
N ARG A 678 65.01 4.16 -47.06
CA ARG A 678 64.05 4.37 -45.94
C ARG A 678 62.63 4.57 -46.45
N LEU A 679 61.70 3.69 -46.07
CA LEU A 679 60.26 3.84 -46.25
C LEU A 679 59.56 3.90 -44.88
N ARG A 680 58.61 4.83 -44.71
CA ARG A 680 57.79 4.98 -43.49
C ARG A 680 56.51 5.78 -43.75
N VAL A 681 55.38 5.29 -43.21
CA VAL A 681 54.18 6.04 -42.77
C VAL A 681 53.39 6.87 -43.79
N GLN A 682 52.16 6.46 -44.08
CA GLN A 682 50.87 7.18 -43.80
C GLN A 682 49.71 6.24 -44.20
N SER A 683 48.63 6.03 -43.44
CA SER A 683 47.68 6.95 -42.77
C SER A 683 46.90 7.82 -43.75
N LEU A 684 45.61 7.51 -43.94
CA LEU A 684 44.69 8.23 -44.82
C LEU A 684 43.51 8.79 -44.02
N GLY A 685 43.42 10.11 -43.99
CA GLY A 685 42.19 10.87 -43.79
C GLY A 685 42.04 11.84 -44.96
N TYR A 686 40.81 12.19 -45.36
CA TYR A 686 40.57 12.98 -46.57
C TYR A 686 39.52 14.09 -46.34
N THR A 687 39.72 15.25 -46.97
CA THR A 687 38.91 16.45 -46.74
C THR A 687 38.68 17.30 -48.01
N ALA A 688 37.42 17.73 -48.18
CA ALA A 688 36.94 19.00 -48.74
C ALA A 688 37.38 19.56 -50.12
N GLY A 689 36.38 20.02 -50.89
CA GLY A 689 36.47 20.96 -52.04
C GLY A 689 35.09 21.04 -52.74
N LYS A 690 34.61 22.15 -53.34
CA LYS A 690 35.14 23.52 -53.58
C LYS A 690 33.97 24.55 -53.58
N ARG A 691 34.27 25.85 -53.75
CA ARG A 691 33.32 27.01 -53.82
C ARG A 691 33.02 27.47 -55.27
N GLN A 692 31.87 28.13 -55.48
CA GLN A 692 31.66 29.45 -56.13
C GLN A 692 30.16 29.84 -55.98
N THR A 693 29.73 30.86 -55.24
CA THR A 693 29.75 32.35 -55.42
C THR A 693 28.77 32.93 -56.45
N TYR A 694 27.79 33.70 -55.98
CA TYR A 694 27.29 34.94 -56.59
C TYR A 694 26.85 35.92 -55.49
N SER A 695 26.70 37.21 -55.79
CA SER A 695 26.42 38.27 -54.80
C SER A 695 25.62 39.43 -55.40
N ARG A 696 24.71 40.02 -54.60
CA ARG A 696 24.33 41.44 -54.69
C ARG A 696 23.70 41.94 -53.39
N ALA A 697 24.03 43.18 -53.01
CA ALA A 697 23.22 44.02 -52.10
C ALA A 697 22.19 44.81 -52.97
N THR A 698 21.37 45.76 -52.50
CA THR A 698 21.37 46.63 -51.30
C THR A 698 19.97 47.26 -51.15
N SER A 699 19.53 47.64 -49.94
CA SER A 699 18.80 48.92 -49.67
C SER A 699 18.35 49.04 -48.21
N VAL A 700 18.06 50.29 -47.81
CA VAL A 700 17.45 50.78 -46.57
C VAL A 700 16.47 51.90 -47.02
N VAL A 701 15.60 52.38 -46.12
CA VAL A 701 14.53 53.40 -46.33
C VAL A 701 13.25 52.79 -46.94
N ASP A 702 12.05 53.09 -46.44
CA ASP A 702 11.65 53.90 -45.27
C ASP A 702 11.36 53.05 -44.01
#